data_AF-A6VKE0-F1
#
_entry.id   AF-A6VKE0-F1
#
_cell.length_a   1.000
_cell.length_b   1.000
_cell.length_c   1.000
_cell.angle_alpha   90.00
_cell.angle_beta   90.00
_cell.angle_gamma   90.00
#
_symmetry.space_group_name_H-M   'P 1'
#
loop_
_entity.id
_entity.type
_entity.pdbx_description
1 polymer ?
#
loop_
_entity_poly.entity_id
_entity_poly.type
_entity_poly.pdbx_seq_one_letter_code
_entity_poly.pdbx_strand_id
1 'polypeptide(L)'
;MLTIADKKIIARDPALPGLSLLLDAESLLNRLKMISRLAQVTKADVQYLRYKPSNSCACTIRLKFADDSYQYYYAKALTEERFLESWNRRSRKKLIREGDPLAPLAIKEAYIMLLHPAYDREIYHLKWLISDTARQELCKTCGLTEADDKSWRIDILRYKPERRLVAKISRENRPFAIVRTATAKEFGKMLVGSAFGVAHGSISLLGADGERCTLATNWQSGRSLCPEEGILPSDEIVRKLAKKLVRIHRSPNRHPVTYSWRDEVNALHGVISTFRHILPEHTPWFRQLLERLEQGGSRIPACFSLIHGDFSLDQVVQRKNKAGEIKLYILDWDRSAFGHPFFDLATFQARLELQVIEGFIPRWRADDILAVLFETYQKQGETDLRGLFYFTASALLRLATEPFRKRDSNWEDYSLQLLQRAETILAAGDTAYFLKDKRQNSESDNNLAILLNAEQMQTWLLKAHILSEPEQIKSVFLRRYKPGRRALLDYRVINLQTEQEENRYLIGKYRAKGLGKRSYGVQQQLRQAGFDDQSKVSVPEVVGALPELNTWFQCRVNGQSIGELLIPTNGRLSFLGTSVADAVVALHNSRVEQNLPLSVWTPENEFAVLQDGLQKFLKNRPHFESRIHAILSGCKVLISQLNDTAYVTVHRDFYQDQLLERYSKPGYLVLVDLDLVCLGHAALDAGNYVAHIQELSLRLYDDISALKVHEDAFKQQFLSETNSATFHQVEIYTTLSLARHIYISTLFENRTHTTERLLKLCEERLDSHFIN
;
A
#
# COMPACT_ATOMS: atom_id res chain seq x y z
N MET A 1 6.89 -16.85 13.81
CA MET A 1 8.05 -16.04 14.25
C MET A 1 7.64 -14.59 14.48
N LEU A 2 7.92 -14.07 15.68
CA LEU A 2 7.65 -12.70 16.08
C LEU A 2 8.56 -11.69 15.38
N THR A 3 7.99 -10.60 14.89
CA THR A 3 8.73 -9.44 14.39
C THR A 3 9.31 -8.61 15.53
N ILE A 4 10.20 -7.65 15.21
CA ILE A 4 10.69 -6.67 16.20
C ILE A 4 9.51 -5.87 16.78
N ALA A 5 8.55 -5.49 15.93
CA ALA A 5 7.34 -4.78 16.34
C ALA A 5 6.49 -5.60 17.32
N ASP A 6 6.32 -6.90 17.06
CA ASP A 6 5.58 -7.79 17.96
C ASP A 6 6.26 -7.88 19.33
N LYS A 7 7.59 -8.03 19.35
CA LYS A 7 8.39 -8.07 20.60
C LYS A 7 8.24 -6.79 21.40
N LYS A 8 8.28 -5.62 20.75
CA LYS A 8 8.06 -4.32 21.40
C LYS A 8 6.67 -4.24 22.06
N ILE A 9 5.62 -4.69 21.38
CA ILE A 9 4.26 -4.69 21.96
C ILE A 9 4.17 -5.62 23.16
N ILE A 10 4.72 -6.83 23.06
CA ILE A 10 4.74 -7.80 24.17
C ILE A 10 5.43 -7.20 25.40
N ALA A 11 6.59 -6.56 25.20
CA ALA A 11 7.33 -5.91 26.29
C ALA A 11 6.56 -4.76 26.95
N ARG A 12 5.70 -4.06 26.20
CA ARG A 12 4.90 -2.93 26.69
C ARG A 12 3.65 -3.33 27.46
N ASP A 13 3.13 -4.55 27.27
CA ASP A 13 1.91 -5.01 27.94
C ASP A 13 2.13 -6.30 28.75
N PRO A 14 2.95 -6.24 29.83
CA PRO A 14 3.25 -7.41 30.67
C PRO A 14 2.02 -7.95 31.40
N ALA A 15 0.95 -7.15 31.52
CA ALA A 15 -0.32 -7.58 32.10
C ALA A 15 -1.04 -8.65 31.26
N LEU A 16 -0.65 -8.85 29.99
CA LEU A 16 -1.20 -9.85 29.08
C LEU A 16 -0.10 -10.84 28.62
N PRO A 17 0.37 -11.77 29.47
CA PRO A 17 1.45 -12.68 29.10
C PRO A 17 1.11 -13.57 27.89
N GLY A 18 -0.17 -13.93 27.73
CA GLY A 18 -0.65 -14.69 26.58
C GLY A 18 -0.59 -13.96 25.24
N LEU A 19 -0.35 -12.64 25.23
CA LEU A 19 -0.16 -11.91 23.97
C LEU A 19 1.02 -12.45 23.16
N SER A 20 2.09 -12.87 23.84
CA SER A 20 3.27 -13.48 23.20
C SER A 20 2.94 -14.70 22.35
N LEU A 21 2.02 -15.56 22.84
CA LEU A 21 1.56 -16.73 22.09
C LEU A 21 0.59 -16.35 20.98
N LEU A 22 -0.35 -15.40 21.22
CA LEU A 22 -1.30 -15.00 20.18
C LEU A 22 -0.66 -14.27 18.99
N LEU A 23 0.52 -13.68 19.19
CA LEU A 23 1.31 -13.06 18.13
C LEU A 23 2.27 -14.04 17.43
N ASP A 24 2.50 -15.24 17.98
CA ASP A 24 3.40 -16.24 17.42
C ASP A 24 2.69 -17.58 17.18
N ALA A 25 2.17 -17.76 15.96
CA ALA A 25 1.41 -18.95 15.59
C ALA A 25 2.15 -20.28 15.84
N GLU A 26 3.48 -20.29 15.71
CA GLU A 26 4.30 -21.49 15.93
C GLU A 26 4.44 -21.81 17.43
N SER A 27 4.77 -20.82 18.24
CA SER A 27 4.80 -20.97 19.71
C SER A 27 3.43 -21.35 20.27
N LEU A 28 2.35 -20.76 19.73
CA LEU A 28 0.98 -21.14 20.06
C LEU A 28 0.69 -22.59 19.70
N LEU A 29 1.02 -23.02 18.47
CA LEU A 29 0.84 -24.41 18.03
C LEU A 29 1.54 -25.41 18.96
N ASN A 30 2.78 -25.11 19.34
CA ASN A 30 3.54 -25.96 20.26
C ASN A 30 2.87 -26.07 21.64
N ARG A 31 2.31 -24.98 22.16
CA ARG A 31 1.53 -25.01 23.42
C ARG A 31 0.20 -25.73 23.28
N LEU A 32 -0.48 -25.56 22.14
CA LEU A 32 -1.75 -26.26 21.88
C LEU A 32 -1.58 -27.78 21.85
N LYS A 33 -0.49 -28.29 21.24
CA LYS A 33 -0.20 -29.74 21.18
C LYS A 33 -0.03 -30.40 22.55
N MET A 34 0.33 -29.64 23.58
CA MET A 34 0.44 -30.15 24.95
C MET A 34 -0.93 -30.40 25.60
N ILE A 35 -2.01 -29.85 25.03
CA ILE A 35 -3.37 -30.14 25.45
C ILE A 35 -3.79 -31.45 24.77
N SER A 36 -4.12 -32.48 25.55
CA SER A 36 -4.43 -33.83 25.04
C SER A 36 -5.44 -33.84 23.89
N ARG A 37 -6.52 -33.04 24.00
CA ARG A 37 -7.55 -32.89 22.96
C ARG A 37 -7.06 -32.26 21.65
N LEU A 38 -5.94 -31.55 21.67
CA LEU A 38 -5.36 -30.83 20.54
C LEU A 38 -3.98 -31.37 20.14
N ALA A 39 -3.59 -32.56 20.63
CA ALA A 39 -2.28 -33.17 20.35
C ALA A 39 -2.03 -33.42 18.86
N GLN A 40 -3.11 -33.66 18.09
CA GLN A 40 -3.07 -33.93 16.64
C GLN A 40 -3.19 -32.67 15.77
N VAL A 41 -3.16 -31.47 16.35
CA VAL A 41 -3.20 -30.22 15.58
C VAL A 41 -1.87 -30.04 14.84
N THR A 42 -1.94 -29.83 13.53
CA THR A 42 -0.78 -29.64 12.65
C THR A 42 -0.54 -28.17 12.30
N LYS A 43 -1.58 -27.33 12.36
CA LYS A 43 -1.48 -25.90 12.09
C LYS A 43 -2.47 -25.10 12.94
N ALA A 44 -2.03 -23.93 13.42
CA ALA A 44 -2.87 -22.94 14.05
C ALA A 44 -2.81 -21.63 13.27
N ASP A 45 -3.95 -21.15 12.80
CA ASP A 45 -4.08 -19.89 12.07
C ASP A 45 -4.82 -18.87 12.94
N VAL A 46 -4.11 -17.81 13.36
CA VAL A 46 -4.65 -16.75 14.20
C VAL A 46 -5.26 -15.67 13.31
N GLN A 47 -6.56 -15.49 13.42
CA GLN A 47 -7.33 -14.60 12.58
C GLN A 47 -7.92 -13.45 13.39
N TYR A 48 -7.71 -12.22 12.91
CA TYR A 48 -8.35 -10.99 13.39
C TYR A 48 -8.22 -10.74 14.90
N LEU A 49 -7.13 -10.10 15.31
CA LEU A 49 -6.93 -9.68 16.70
C LEU A 49 -7.87 -8.54 17.10
N ARG A 50 -8.42 -8.66 18.31
CA ARG A 50 -9.06 -7.58 19.06
C ARG A 50 -8.26 -7.35 20.33
N TYR A 51 -7.28 -6.48 20.22
CA TYR A 51 -6.41 -6.08 21.31
C TYR A 51 -7.03 -4.94 22.12
N LYS A 52 -7.15 -5.14 23.43
CA LYS A 52 -7.47 -4.13 24.43
C LYS A 52 -6.29 -4.10 25.42
N PRO A 53 -5.44 -3.07 25.34
CA PRO A 53 -4.25 -2.92 26.18
C PRO A 53 -4.54 -3.13 27.67
N SER A 54 -3.68 -3.90 28.33
CA SER A 54 -3.72 -4.23 29.76
C SER A 54 -5.06 -4.80 30.23
N ASN A 55 -5.81 -5.41 29.31
CA ASN A 55 -7.20 -5.82 29.54
C ASN A 55 -7.48 -7.20 28.93
N SER A 56 -7.32 -7.34 27.61
CA SER A 56 -7.51 -8.62 26.92
C SER A 56 -7.01 -8.57 25.47
N CYS A 57 -6.58 -9.70 24.93
CA CYS A 57 -6.46 -9.88 23.48
C CYS A 57 -7.32 -11.08 23.04
N ALA A 58 -8.28 -10.83 22.16
CA ALA A 58 -9.23 -11.81 21.67
C ALA A 58 -9.00 -12.07 20.18
N CYS A 59 -9.08 -13.33 19.73
CA CYS A 59 -8.97 -13.68 18.33
C CYS A 59 -9.71 -14.97 17.99
N THR A 60 -9.95 -15.18 16.70
CA THR A 60 -10.36 -16.48 16.18
C THR A 60 -9.09 -17.27 15.89
N ILE A 61 -9.08 -18.55 16.27
CA ILE A 61 -8.05 -19.49 15.84
C ILE A 61 -8.72 -20.57 15.02
N ARG A 62 -8.21 -20.78 13.81
CA ARG A 62 -8.58 -21.93 12.96
C ARG A 62 -7.49 -22.99 13.10
N LEU A 63 -7.85 -24.13 13.66
CA LEU A 63 -6.96 -25.26 13.87
C LEU A 63 -7.16 -26.28 12.75
N LYS A 64 -6.06 -26.75 12.15
CA LYS A 64 -6.03 -27.87 11.23
C LYS A 64 -5.51 -29.11 11.96
N PHE A 65 -6.19 -30.23 11.82
CA PHE A 65 -5.80 -31.52 12.40
C PHE A 65 -5.07 -32.40 11.37
N ALA A 66 -4.45 -33.48 11.84
CA ALA A 66 -3.72 -34.43 10.99
C ALA A 66 -4.62 -35.16 9.97
N ASP A 67 -5.93 -35.26 10.24
CA ASP A 67 -6.96 -35.80 9.34
C ASP A 67 -7.51 -34.77 8.33
N ASP A 68 -6.82 -33.63 8.18
CA ASP A 68 -7.24 -32.47 7.38
C ASP A 68 -8.56 -31.81 7.83
N SER A 69 -9.13 -32.20 8.96
CA SER A 69 -10.29 -31.53 9.54
C SER A 69 -9.92 -30.17 10.13
N TYR A 70 -10.90 -29.27 10.21
CA TYR A 70 -10.74 -27.95 10.78
C TYR A 70 -11.68 -27.72 11.95
N GLN A 71 -11.19 -27.08 13.01
CA GLN A 71 -12.01 -26.56 14.10
C GLN A 71 -11.71 -25.08 14.35
N TYR A 72 -12.74 -24.36 14.78
CA TYR A 72 -12.63 -22.96 15.16
C TYR A 72 -12.66 -22.84 16.68
N TYR A 73 -11.79 -21.99 17.20
CA TYR A 73 -11.78 -21.61 18.60
C TYR A 73 -11.78 -20.08 18.72
N TYR A 74 -12.48 -19.60 19.74
CA TYR A 74 -12.27 -18.29 20.31
C TYR A 74 -11.12 -18.37 21.32
N ALA A 75 -9.98 -17.76 21.00
CA ALA A 75 -8.92 -17.51 21.96
C ALA A 75 -9.09 -16.16 22.65
N LYS A 76 -8.90 -16.15 23.96
CA LYS A 76 -8.88 -14.94 24.77
C LYS A 76 -7.71 -14.98 25.75
N ALA A 77 -6.67 -14.21 25.46
CA ALA A 77 -5.66 -13.85 26.44
C ALA A 77 -6.23 -12.78 27.39
N LEU A 78 -6.05 -13.00 28.69
CA LEU A 78 -6.58 -12.16 29.75
C LEU A 78 -5.46 -11.81 30.74
N THR A 79 -5.70 -10.79 31.56
CA THR A 79 -4.94 -10.62 32.80
C THR A 79 -5.21 -11.80 33.73
N GLU A 80 -4.28 -12.11 34.63
CA GLU A 80 -4.39 -13.24 35.57
C GLU A 80 -5.72 -13.22 36.33
N GLU A 81 -6.05 -12.10 36.97
CA GLU A 81 -7.29 -11.91 37.74
C GLU A 81 -8.53 -12.25 36.91
N ARG A 82 -8.60 -11.71 35.69
CA ARG A 82 -9.76 -11.90 34.80
C ARG A 82 -9.80 -13.31 34.23
N PHE A 83 -8.66 -13.93 33.99
CA PHE A 83 -8.59 -15.34 33.62
C PHE A 83 -9.19 -16.20 34.72
N LEU A 84 -8.80 -15.99 35.99
CA LEU A 84 -9.33 -16.74 37.13
C LEU A 84 -10.84 -16.53 37.31
N GLU A 85 -11.31 -15.27 37.24
CA GLU A 85 -12.74 -14.94 37.31
C GLU A 85 -13.53 -15.65 36.19
N SER A 86 -13.04 -15.54 34.96
CA SER A 86 -13.67 -16.11 33.77
C SER A 86 -13.64 -17.64 33.81
N TRP A 87 -12.50 -18.25 34.13
CA TRP A 87 -12.32 -19.70 34.17
C TRP A 87 -13.19 -20.37 35.24
N ASN A 88 -13.40 -19.70 36.38
CA ASN A 88 -14.17 -20.24 37.51
C ASN A 88 -15.69 -20.03 37.41
N ARG A 89 -16.20 -19.44 36.32
CA ARG A 89 -17.65 -19.33 36.09
C ARG A 89 -18.32 -20.71 36.10
N ARG A 90 -19.42 -20.83 36.84
CA ARG A 90 -20.18 -22.09 37.05
C ARG A 90 -20.51 -22.83 35.75
N SER A 91 -20.93 -22.10 34.70
CA SER A 91 -21.30 -22.70 33.41
C SER A 91 -20.13 -23.41 32.72
N ARG A 92 -18.90 -22.88 32.84
CA ARG A 92 -17.70 -23.46 32.23
C ARG A 92 -17.21 -24.66 33.02
N LYS A 93 -17.18 -24.53 34.34
CA LYS A 93 -16.84 -25.63 35.25
C LYS A 93 -17.81 -26.80 35.12
N LYS A 94 -19.10 -26.53 34.84
CA LYS A 94 -20.08 -27.57 34.55
C LYS A 94 -19.67 -28.41 33.34
N LEU A 95 -19.41 -27.79 32.18
CA LEU A 95 -18.97 -28.50 30.96
C LEU A 95 -17.69 -29.31 31.19
N ILE A 96 -16.72 -28.75 31.91
CA ILE A 96 -15.46 -29.47 32.22
C ILE A 96 -15.73 -30.69 33.10
N ARG A 97 -16.54 -30.55 34.17
CA ARG A 97 -16.88 -31.67 35.07
C ARG A 97 -17.67 -32.77 34.36
N GLU A 98 -18.52 -32.39 33.42
CA GLU A 98 -19.34 -33.31 32.62
C GLU A 98 -18.56 -33.97 31.47
N GLY A 99 -17.29 -33.58 31.26
CA GLY A 99 -16.47 -34.15 30.19
C GLY A 99 -16.95 -33.80 28.79
N ASP A 100 -17.61 -32.65 28.62
CA ASP A 100 -18.14 -32.21 27.32
C ASP A 100 -17.02 -32.16 26.26
N PRO A 101 -17.19 -32.80 25.08
CA PRO A 101 -16.17 -32.84 24.02
C PRO A 101 -15.76 -31.47 23.46
N LEU A 102 -16.53 -30.42 23.74
CA LEU A 102 -16.32 -29.03 23.37
C LEU A 102 -16.10 -28.13 24.60
N ALA A 103 -15.90 -28.72 25.79
CA ALA A 103 -15.60 -28.01 27.02
C ALA A 103 -14.44 -27.01 26.82
N PRO A 104 -14.47 -25.86 27.52
CA PRO A 104 -13.41 -24.86 27.42
C PRO A 104 -12.04 -25.45 27.75
N LEU A 105 -11.05 -25.05 26.96
CA LEU A 105 -9.64 -25.38 27.16
C LEU A 105 -8.88 -24.14 27.62
N ALA A 106 -7.67 -24.32 28.16
CA ALA A 106 -6.81 -23.21 28.54
C ALA A 106 -5.33 -23.56 28.43
N ILE A 107 -4.53 -22.55 28.14
CA ILE A 107 -3.09 -22.52 28.38
C ILE A 107 -2.92 -21.68 29.65
N LYS A 108 -2.88 -22.33 30.80
CA LYS A 108 -3.03 -21.66 32.11
C LYS A 108 -1.85 -20.76 32.43
N GLU A 109 -0.65 -21.19 32.06
CA GLU A 109 0.62 -20.48 32.28
C GLU A 109 0.68 -19.16 31.52
N ALA A 110 -0.14 -19.02 30.47
CA ALA A 110 -0.24 -17.82 29.64
C ALA A 110 -1.59 -17.10 29.78
N TYR A 111 -2.46 -17.56 30.70
CA TYR A 111 -3.81 -17.01 30.91
C TYR A 111 -4.65 -16.91 29.61
N ILE A 112 -4.52 -17.90 28.73
CA ILE A 112 -5.31 -18.00 27.49
C ILE A 112 -6.43 -18.99 27.69
N MET A 113 -7.66 -18.54 27.43
CA MET A 113 -8.83 -19.42 27.31
C MET A 113 -9.13 -19.71 25.85
N LEU A 114 -9.55 -20.95 25.58
CA LEU A 114 -10.00 -21.43 24.27
C LEU A 114 -11.43 -21.93 24.39
N LEU A 115 -12.33 -21.31 23.65
CA LEU A 115 -13.78 -21.58 23.69
C LEU A 115 -14.25 -22.00 22.30
N HIS A 116 -15.05 -23.07 22.21
CA HIS A 116 -15.76 -23.35 20.96
C HIS A 116 -16.78 -22.22 20.66
N PRO A 117 -16.98 -21.80 19.39
CA PRO A 117 -17.90 -20.70 19.06
C PRO A 117 -19.33 -20.88 19.59
N ALA A 118 -19.81 -22.12 19.69
CA ALA A 118 -21.12 -22.43 20.26
C ALA A 118 -21.29 -21.97 21.74
N TYR A 119 -20.19 -21.70 22.44
CA TYR A 119 -20.14 -21.23 23.82
C TYR A 119 -19.68 -19.78 23.94
N ASP A 120 -19.67 -19.02 22.84
CA ASP A 120 -19.51 -17.57 22.88
C ASP A 120 -20.73 -16.96 23.58
N ARG A 121 -20.51 -16.40 24.77
CA ARG A 121 -21.60 -15.91 25.63
C ARG A 121 -22.17 -14.58 25.19
N GLU A 122 -21.42 -13.80 24.43
CA GLU A 122 -21.92 -12.51 23.94
C GLU A 122 -22.75 -12.72 22.66
N ILE A 123 -22.53 -13.84 21.95
CA ILE A 123 -23.34 -14.30 20.82
C ILE A 123 -24.21 -15.50 21.27
N TYR A 124 -25.23 -15.21 22.07
CA TYR A 124 -26.01 -16.20 22.85
C TYR A 124 -26.57 -17.41 22.08
N HIS A 125 -26.81 -17.30 20.78
CA HIS A 125 -27.60 -18.29 20.02
C HIS A 125 -26.78 -19.07 18.98
N LEU A 126 -25.54 -19.42 19.29
CA LEU A 126 -24.69 -20.23 18.40
C LEU A 126 -24.79 -21.76 18.61
N LYS A 127 -25.73 -22.23 19.44
CA LYS A 127 -25.92 -23.67 19.69
C LYS A 127 -26.31 -24.46 18.44
N TRP A 128 -26.88 -23.82 17.42
CA TRP A 128 -27.19 -24.47 16.13
C TRP A 128 -25.92 -24.99 15.40
N LEU A 129 -24.72 -24.58 15.81
CA LEU A 129 -23.49 -25.20 15.33
C LEU A 129 -23.34 -26.66 15.78
N ILE A 130 -23.93 -27.04 16.92
CA ILE A 130 -23.66 -28.32 17.59
C ILE A 130 -24.92 -29.11 18.01
N SER A 131 -26.10 -28.50 17.92
CA SER A 131 -27.37 -29.10 18.35
C SER A 131 -28.38 -29.16 17.21
N ASP A 132 -28.86 -30.36 16.90
CA ASP A 132 -29.88 -30.58 15.86
C ASP A 132 -31.21 -29.88 16.19
N THR A 133 -31.63 -29.90 17.46
CA THR A 133 -32.83 -29.16 17.90
C THR A 133 -32.70 -27.65 17.60
N ALA A 134 -31.54 -27.06 17.90
CA ALA A 134 -31.31 -25.65 17.60
C ALA A 134 -31.20 -25.36 16.09
N ARG A 135 -30.74 -26.34 15.28
CA ARG A 135 -30.78 -26.25 13.81
C ARG A 135 -32.21 -26.26 13.30
N GLN A 136 -33.06 -27.16 13.79
CA GLN A 136 -34.47 -27.22 13.41
C GLN A 136 -35.24 -25.93 13.72
N GLU A 137 -34.95 -25.31 14.87
CA GLU A 137 -35.50 -23.99 15.20
C GLU A 137 -35.03 -22.93 14.21
N LEU A 138 -33.72 -22.87 13.93
CA LEU A 138 -33.16 -21.97 12.92
C LEU A 138 -33.81 -22.18 11.55
N CYS A 139 -34.09 -23.42 11.16
CA CYS A 139 -34.75 -23.75 9.89
C CYS A 139 -36.12 -23.08 9.80
N LYS A 140 -36.90 -23.20 10.88
CA LYS A 140 -38.26 -22.67 10.97
C LYS A 140 -38.26 -21.15 10.98
N THR A 141 -37.41 -20.53 11.80
CA THR A 141 -37.44 -19.07 12.00
C THR A 141 -36.76 -18.29 10.88
N CYS A 142 -35.76 -18.87 10.22
CA CYS A 142 -35.01 -18.22 9.14
C CYS A 142 -35.44 -18.68 7.73
N GLY A 143 -36.59 -19.36 7.59
CA GLY A 143 -37.16 -19.71 6.29
C GLY A 143 -36.30 -20.65 5.46
N LEU A 144 -35.57 -21.58 6.10
CA LEU A 144 -34.66 -22.52 5.44
C LEU A 144 -35.33 -23.88 5.16
N THR A 145 -36.65 -23.96 5.04
CA THR A 145 -37.40 -25.22 4.91
C THR A 145 -37.51 -25.70 3.46
N GLU A 146 -36.93 -26.86 3.13
CA GLU A 146 -37.40 -27.77 2.04
C GLU A 146 -36.70 -29.16 1.89
N ALA A 147 -35.81 -29.63 2.76
CA ALA A 147 -35.29 -31.01 2.64
C ALA A 147 -34.73 -31.55 3.96
N ASP A 148 -34.72 -32.88 4.12
CA ASP A 148 -34.19 -33.62 5.27
C ASP A 148 -32.92 -32.98 5.86
N ASP A 149 -32.99 -32.69 7.17
CA ASP A 149 -32.00 -32.03 8.04
C ASP A 149 -30.58 -32.65 7.92
N LYS A 150 -30.50 -33.90 7.44
CA LYS A 150 -29.27 -34.70 7.33
C LYS A 150 -28.35 -34.31 6.16
N SER A 151 -28.74 -33.39 5.28
CA SER A 151 -27.97 -33.02 4.07
C SER A 151 -27.19 -31.71 4.17
N TRP A 152 -27.25 -31.02 5.32
CA TRP A 152 -26.66 -29.69 5.47
C TRP A 152 -25.19 -29.74 5.83
N ARG A 153 -24.40 -28.93 5.12
CA ARG A 153 -23.01 -28.63 5.49
C ARG A 153 -22.91 -27.18 5.94
N ILE A 154 -22.38 -26.98 7.14
CA ILE A 154 -22.13 -25.67 7.74
C ILE A 154 -20.64 -25.35 7.60
N ASP A 155 -20.31 -24.34 6.81
CA ASP A 155 -18.95 -23.82 6.73
C ASP A 155 -18.91 -22.41 7.36
N ILE A 156 -18.16 -22.24 8.46
CA ILE A 156 -17.96 -20.92 9.06
C ILE A 156 -17.08 -20.08 8.13
N LEU A 157 -17.65 -19.03 7.53
CA LEU A 157 -16.93 -18.12 6.65
C LEU A 157 -16.15 -17.08 7.44
N ARG A 158 -16.78 -16.52 8.48
CA ARG A 158 -16.15 -15.49 9.31
C ARG A 158 -16.69 -15.53 10.72
N TYR A 159 -15.78 -15.57 11.69
CA TYR A 159 -16.12 -15.47 13.09
C TYR A 159 -15.33 -14.32 13.72
N LYS A 160 -16.06 -13.33 14.27
CA LYS A 160 -15.52 -12.25 15.09
C LYS A 160 -16.04 -12.46 16.51
N PRO A 161 -15.21 -13.00 17.43
CA PRO A 161 -15.65 -13.35 18.77
C PRO A 161 -16.29 -12.17 19.48
N GLU A 162 -17.33 -12.48 20.25
CA GLU A 162 -18.14 -11.53 21.01
C GLU A 162 -18.84 -10.46 20.16
N ARG A 163 -19.02 -10.71 18.86
CA ARG A 163 -19.59 -9.73 17.94
C ARG A 163 -20.51 -10.33 16.89
N ARG A 164 -19.99 -11.18 16.00
CA ARG A 164 -20.77 -11.82 14.93
C ARG A 164 -20.12 -13.09 14.38
N LEU A 165 -20.94 -14.01 13.91
CA LEU A 165 -20.57 -15.19 13.14
C LEU A 165 -21.35 -15.21 11.83
N VAL A 166 -20.65 -15.53 10.74
CA VAL A 166 -21.19 -15.69 9.39
C VAL A 166 -20.84 -17.09 8.93
N ALA A 167 -21.87 -17.88 8.58
CA ALA A 167 -21.71 -19.23 8.07
C ALA A 167 -22.44 -19.41 6.74
N LYS A 168 -21.85 -20.23 5.88
CA LYS A 168 -22.46 -20.71 4.65
C LYS A 168 -23.14 -22.05 4.94
N ILE A 169 -24.39 -22.15 4.55
CA ILE A 169 -25.17 -23.39 4.58
C ILE A 169 -25.20 -23.93 3.16
N SER A 170 -24.73 -25.16 2.98
CA SER A 170 -24.76 -25.88 1.69
C SER A 170 -25.68 -27.10 1.78
N ARG A 171 -26.38 -27.40 0.69
CA ARG A 171 -27.21 -28.61 0.50
C ARG A 171 -26.65 -29.41 -0.66
N GLU A 172 -26.46 -30.72 -0.50
CA GLU A 172 -25.87 -31.57 -1.55
C GLU A 172 -24.57 -30.97 -2.14
N ASN A 173 -23.72 -30.42 -1.26
CA ASN A 173 -22.50 -29.67 -1.61
C ASN A 173 -22.68 -28.39 -2.44
N ARG A 174 -23.90 -27.89 -2.62
CA ARG A 174 -24.19 -26.61 -3.28
C ARG A 174 -24.50 -25.51 -2.26
N PRO A 175 -23.80 -24.36 -2.29
CA PRO A 175 -24.12 -23.23 -1.44
C PRO A 175 -25.56 -22.77 -1.62
N PHE A 176 -26.29 -22.65 -0.50
CA PHE A 176 -27.71 -22.32 -0.48
C PHE A 176 -27.99 -21.01 0.26
N ALA A 177 -27.44 -20.84 1.47
CA ALA A 177 -27.73 -19.67 2.29
C ALA A 177 -26.50 -19.17 3.04
N ILE A 178 -26.56 -17.91 3.46
CA ILE A 178 -25.67 -17.31 4.45
C ILE A 178 -26.47 -17.04 5.71
N VAL A 179 -26.06 -17.63 6.82
CA VAL A 179 -26.60 -17.39 8.16
C VAL A 179 -25.66 -16.47 8.91
N ARG A 180 -26.21 -15.39 9.46
CA ARG A 180 -25.48 -14.42 10.27
C ARG A 180 -26.12 -14.35 11.65
N THR A 181 -25.35 -14.67 12.69
CA THR A 181 -25.77 -14.54 14.10
C THR A 181 -24.85 -13.53 14.78
N ALA A 182 -25.41 -12.58 15.53
CA ALA A 182 -24.64 -11.51 16.15
C ALA A 182 -25.17 -11.11 17.53
N THR A 183 -24.45 -10.21 18.19
CA THR A 183 -24.96 -9.51 19.38
C THR A 183 -26.20 -8.67 19.05
N ALA A 184 -27.08 -8.41 20.02
CA ALA A 184 -28.26 -7.56 19.82
C ALA A 184 -27.92 -6.18 19.22
N LYS A 185 -26.81 -5.59 19.65
CA LYS A 185 -26.31 -4.30 19.14
C LYS A 185 -25.99 -4.33 17.64
N GLU A 186 -25.44 -5.44 17.14
CA GLU A 186 -25.07 -5.56 15.72
C GLU A 186 -26.25 -6.08 14.87
N PHE A 187 -27.14 -6.88 15.45
CA PHE A 187 -28.29 -7.45 14.74
C PHE A 187 -29.22 -6.38 14.15
N GLY A 188 -29.49 -5.30 14.89
CA GLY A 188 -30.30 -4.19 14.36
C GLY A 188 -29.72 -3.59 13.08
N LYS A 189 -28.39 -3.40 13.03
CA LYS A 189 -27.70 -2.92 11.83
C LYS A 189 -27.78 -3.92 10.69
N MET A 190 -27.60 -5.20 10.99
CA MET A 190 -27.69 -6.27 10.00
C MET A 190 -29.09 -6.37 9.38
N LEU A 191 -30.14 -6.22 10.19
CA LEU A 191 -31.53 -6.29 9.72
C LEU A 191 -31.86 -5.08 8.84
N VAL A 192 -31.53 -3.87 9.30
CA VAL A 192 -31.73 -2.63 8.51
C VAL A 192 -30.93 -2.69 7.21
N GLY A 193 -29.64 -3.01 7.28
CA GLY A 193 -28.80 -3.20 6.10
C GLY A 193 -29.37 -4.25 5.15
N SER A 194 -29.91 -5.35 5.68
CA SER A 194 -30.55 -6.37 4.85
C SER A 194 -31.78 -5.84 4.09
N ALA A 195 -32.59 -4.99 4.73
CA ALA A 195 -33.73 -4.35 4.07
C ALA A 195 -33.30 -3.44 2.91
N PHE A 196 -32.24 -2.63 3.09
CA PHE A 196 -31.70 -1.80 2.00
C PHE A 196 -31.09 -2.65 0.88
N GLY A 197 -30.35 -3.69 1.22
CA GLY A 197 -29.80 -4.61 0.23
C GLY A 197 -30.89 -5.31 -0.60
N VAL A 198 -32.03 -5.67 0.02
CA VAL A 198 -33.21 -6.21 -0.69
C VAL A 198 -33.84 -5.15 -1.59
N ALA A 199 -34.05 -3.92 -1.09
CA ALA A 199 -34.64 -2.82 -1.85
C ALA A 199 -33.83 -2.47 -3.11
N HIS A 200 -32.51 -2.67 -3.08
CA HIS A 200 -31.62 -2.46 -4.22
C HIS A 200 -31.31 -3.75 -5.01
N GLY A 201 -32.09 -4.82 -4.80
CA GLY A 201 -31.99 -6.08 -5.53
C GLY A 201 -30.61 -6.74 -5.44
N SER A 202 -29.89 -6.49 -4.35
CA SER A 202 -28.51 -6.93 -4.14
C SER A 202 -28.40 -8.17 -3.26
N ILE A 203 -29.40 -8.43 -2.41
CA ILE A 203 -29.54 -9.64 -1.60
C ILE A 203 -31.00 -10.07 -1.53
N SER A 204 -31.25 -11.31 -1.11
CA SER A 204 -32.59 -11.82 -0.83
C SER A 204 -32.60 -12.34 0.62
N LEU A 205 -33.48 -11.78 1.45
CA LEU A 205 -33.69 -12.22 2.84
C LEU A 205 -34.58 -13.46 2.83
N LEU A 206 -34.10 -14.55 3.42
CA LEU A 206 -34.87 -15.80 3.58
C LEU A 206 -35.71 -15.76 4.86
N GLY A 207 -35.14 -15.20 5.92
CA GLY A 207 -35.84 -14.99 7.19
C GLY A 207 -34.94 -14.36 8.24
N ALA A 208 -35.55 -13.91 9.34
CA ALA A 208 -34.85 -13.32 10.46
C ALA A 208 -35.56 -13.69 11.78
N ASP A 209 -34.76 -13.94 12.81
CA ASP A 209 -35.17 -14.25 14.16
C ASP A 209 -34.58 -13.18 15.10
N GLY A 210 -35.45 -12.28 15.55
CA GLY A 210 -35.08 -11.18 16.45
C GLY A 210 -34.72 -11.66 17.86
N GLU A 211 -35.36 -12.73 18.35
CA GLU A 211 -35.05 -13.29 19.67
C GLU A 211 -33.65 -13.88 19.68
N ARG A 212 -33.28 -14.59 18.61
CA ARG A 212 -31.96 -15.23 18.47
C ARG A 212 -30.90 -14.34 17.82
N CYS A 213 -31.23 -13.09 17.48
CA CYS A 213 -30.36 -12.15 16.77
C CYS A 213 -29.68 -12.79 15.53
N THR A 214 -30.46 -13.57 14.79
CA THR A 214 -29.99 -14.36 13.65
C THR A 214 -30.81 -14.02 12.42
N LEU A 215 -30.17 -13.95 11.25
CA LEU A 215 -30.87 -13.84 9.98
C LEU A 215 -30.21 -14.72 8.93
N ALA A 216 -30.99 -15.11 7.92
CA ALA A 216 -30.50 -15.82 6.75
C ALA A 216 -30.81 -15.07 5.47
N THR A 217 -29.82 -15.01 4.58
CA THR A 217 -29.97 -14.51 3.21
C THR A 217 -29.61 -15.60 2.21
N ASN A 218 -30.17 -15.54 1.01
CA ASN A 218 -29.81 -16.46 -0.06
C ASN A 218 -28.32 -16.33 -0.41
N TRP A 219 -27.66 -17.43 -0.77
CA TRP A 219 -26.30 -17.40 -1.29
C TRP A 219 -26.28 -16.68 -2.64
N GLN A 220 -25.48 -15.60 -2.72
CA GLN A 220 -25.32 -14.88 -3.96
C GLN A 220 -24.27 -15.55 -4.84
N SER A 221 -24.72 -16.38 -5.79
CA SER A 221 -23.83 -17.01 -6.77
C SER A 221 -23.15 -15.96 -7.65
N GLY A 222 -21.85 -16.13 -7.89
CA GLY A 222 -21.06 -15.30 -8.78
C GLY A 222 -19.60 -15.29 -8.37
N ARG A 223 -18.84 -14.40 -9.00
CA ARG A 223 -17.42 -14.16 -8.76
C ARG A 223 -17.26 -12.89 -7.93
N SER A 224 -16.47 -12.92 -6.87
CA SER A 224 -16.05 -11.71 -6.16
C SER A 224 -15.20 -10.81 -7.07
N LEU A 225 -15.32 -9.49 -6.92
CA LEU A 225 -14.41 -8.53 -7.55
C LEU A 225 -13.21 -8.17 -6.66
N CYS A 226 -13.06 -8.81 -5.51
CA CYS A 226 -11.94 -8.59 -4.60
C CYS A 226 -10.59 -8.83 -5.32
N PRO A 227 -9.66 -7.86 -5.33
CA PRO A 227 -8.33 -8.06 -5.88
C PRO A 227 -7.55 -9.22 -5.25
N GLU A 228 -7.82 -9.55 -3.99
CA GLU A 228 -7.20 -10.69 -3.28
C GLU A 228 -7.53 -12.05 -3.90
N GLU A 229 -8.63 -12.14 -4.66
CA GLU A 229 -9.03 -13.35 -5.41
C GLU A 229 -8.29 -13.46 -6.76
N GLY A 230 -7.42 -12.50 -7.08
CA GLY A 230 -6.53 -12.51 -8.23
C GLY A 230 -7.14 -11.97 -9.53
N ILE A 231 -8.46 -11.72 -9.59
CA ILE A 231 -9.09 -11.24 -10.83
C ILE A 231 -9.66 -9.83 -10.67
N LEU A 232 -9.02 -8.91 -11.38
CA LEU A 232 -9.38 -7.50 -11.39
C LEU A 232 -10.56 -7.22 -12.33
N PRO A 233 -11.46 -6.28 -11.97
CA PRO A 233 -12.55 -5.89 -12.84
C PRO A 233 -12.05 -5.18 -14.11
N SER A 234 -12.71 -5.41 -15.24
CA SER A 234 -12.49 -4.62 -16.45
C SER A 234 -13.10 -3.22 -16.33
N ASP A 235 -12.65 -2.28 -17.16
CA ASP A 235 -13.17 -0.91 -17.18
C ASP A 235 -14.70 -0.87 -17.39
N GLU A 236 -15.26 -1.80 -18.17
CA GLU A 236 -16.71 -1.91 -18.37
C GLU A 236 -17.43 -2.27 -17.07
N ILE A 237 -16.87 -3.21 -16.29
CA ILE A 237 -17.40 -3.60 -14.98
C ILE A 237 -17.32 -2.44 -14.01
N VAL A 238 -16.19 -1.71 -13.99
CA VAL A 238 -16.02 -0.52 -13.14
C VAL A 238 -17.04 0.56 -13.52
N ARG A 239 -17.28 0.82 -14.81
CA ARG A 239 -18.33 1.74 -15.28
C ARG A 239 -19.73 1.32 -14.82
N LYS A 240 -20.06 0.03 -14.92
CA LYS A 240 -21.34 -0.52 -14.44
C LYS A 240 -21.47 -0.35 -12.92
N LEU A 241 -20.40 -0.56 -12.18
CA LEU A 241 -20.36 -0.39 -10.72
C LEU A 241 -20.57 1.07 -10.32
N ALA A 242 -19.85 2.01 -10.94
CA ALA A 242 -20.03 3.45 -10.70
C ALA A 242 -21.47 3.91 -10.95
N LYS A 243 -22.08 3.48 -12.08
CA LYS A 243 -23.48 3.77 -12.39
C LYS A 243 -24.44 3.21 -11.34
N LYS A 244 -24.17 2.00 -10.81
CA LYS A 244 -24.97 1.42 -9.72
C LYS A 244 -24.83 2.22 -8.43
N LEU A 245 -23.63 2.69 -8.10
CA LEU A 245 -23.40 3.54 -6.92
C LEU A 245 -24.13 4.88 -7.03
N VAL A 246 -24.08 5.55 -8.19
CA VAL A 246 -24.85 6.80 -8.44
C VAL A 246 -26.35 6.58 -8.21
N ARG A 247 -26.91 5.44 -8.67
CA ARG A 247 -28.32 5.11 -8.46
C ARG A 247 -28.67 4.90 -6.98
N ILE A 248 -27.74 4.35 -6.19
CA ILE A 248 -27.91 4.18 -4.74
C ILE A 248 -27.92 5.55 -4.07
N HIS A 249 -26.92 6.40 -4.35
CA HIS A 249 -26.82 7.73 -3.74
C HIS A 249 -27.97 8.66 -4.15
N ARG A 250 -28.54 8.50 -5.35
CA ARG A 250 -29.71 9.25 -5.82
C ARG A 250 -31.05 8.61 -5.45
N SER A 251 -31.03 7.47 -4.75
CA SER A 251 -32.26 6.83 -4.28
C SER A 251 -33.01 7.75 -3.32
N PRO A 252 -34.36 7.84 -3.41
CA PRO A 252 -35.15 8.59 -2.44
C PRO A 252 -35.18 7.93 -1.05
N ASN A 253 -34.66 6.71 -0.93
CA ASN A 253 -34.68 5.93 0.30
C ASN A 253 -33.85 6.63 1.39
N ARG A 254 -34.49 7.01 2.50
CA ARG A 254 -33.82 7.62 3.66
C ARG A 254 -33.49 6.57 4.70
N HIS A 255 -32.21 6.42 5.00
CA HIS A 255 -31.75 5.54 6.06
C HIS A 255 -32.07 6.13 7.45
N PRO A 256 -32.53 5.34 8.43
CA PRO A 256 -32.91 5.86 9.76
C PRO A 256 -31.70 6.32 10.59
N VAL A 257 -30.52 5.77 10.32
CA VAL A 257 -29.26 6.18 10.95
C VAL A 257 -28.55 7.18 10.05
N THR A 258 -28.21 8.35 10.59
CA THR A 258 -27.35 9.35 9.95
C THR A 258 -25.88 9.10 10.31
N TYR A 259 -24.97 9.28 9.35
CA TYR A 259 -23.53 9.25 9.58
C TYR A 259 -22.90 10.55 9.07
N SER A 260 -22.42 11.35 10.01
CA SER A 260 -21.86 12.67 9.78
C SER A 260 -20.33 12.66 9.81
N TRP A 261 -19.71 13.78 9.41
CA TRP A 261 -18.27 13.99 9.59
C TRP A 261 -17.84 13.88 11.07
N ARG A 262 -18.69 14.32 12.00
CA ARG A 262 -18.42 14.19 13.44
C ARG A 262 -18.33 12.73 13.88
N ASP A 263 -19.17 11.86 13.32
CA ASP A 263 -19.13 10.43 13.60
C ASP A 263 -17.85 9.78 13.07
N GLU A 264 -17.39 10.23 11.89
CA GLU A 264 -16.11 9.79 11.33
C GLU A 264 -14.93 10.20 12.22
N VAL A 265 -14.88 11.45 12.68
CA VAL A 265 -13.85 11.92 13.61
C VAL A 265 -13.87 11.11 14.92
N ASN A 266 -15.06 10.86 15.49
CA ASN A 266 -15.20 10.01 16.67
C ASN A 266 -14.68 8.58 16.44
N ALA A 267 -14.91 8.02 15.24
CA ALA A 267 -14.39 6.71 14.87
C ALA A 267 -12.85 6.71 14.83
N LEU A 268 -12.22 7.78 14.33
CA LEU A 268 -10.76 7.94 14.31
C LEU A 268 -10.17 8.07 15.72
N HIS A 269 -10.84 8.74 16.66
CA HIS A 269 -10.45 8.75 18.08
C HIS A 269 -10.45 7.33 18.69
N GLY A 270 -11.35 6.46 18.24
CA GLY A 270 -11.32 5.04 18.60
C GLY A 270 -10.11 4.29 18.03
N VAL A 271 -9.69 4.62 16.80
CA VAL A 271 -8.53 3.99 16.14
C VAL A 271 -7.22 4.45 16.78
N ILE A 272 -7.04 5.75 17.01
CA ILE A 272 -5.82 6.28 17.63
C ILE A 272 -5.62 5.73 19.05
N SER A 273 -6.72 5.46 19.77
CA SER A 273 -6.66 4.81 21.09
C SER A 273 -6.04 3.41 21.03
N THR A 274 -6.20 2.67 19.93
CA THR A 274 -5.47 1.41 19.71
C THR A 274 -4.06 1.67 19.18
N PHE A 275 -3.94 2.59 18.21
CA PHE A 275 -2.69 2.94 17.54
C PHE A 275 -1.59 3.33 18.53
N ARG A 276 -1.94 4.14 19.56
CA ARG A 276 -1.00 4.62 20.58
C ARG A 276 -0.29 3.52 21.38
N HIS A 277 -0.84 2.31 21.40
CA HIS A 277 -0.24 1.17 22.12
C HIS A 277 0.56 0.26 21.20
N ILE A 278 0.16 0.16 19.94
CA ILE A 278 0.89 -0.68 18.96
C ILE A 278 2.10 0.08 18.37
N LEU A 279 1.98 1.39 18.13
CA LEU A 279 3.01 2.25 17.54
C LEU A 279 3.08 3.61 18.27
N PRO A 280 3.45 3.64 19.56
CA PRO A 280 3.48 4.87 20.37
C PRO A 280 4.37 5.94 19.74
N GLU A 281 5.55 5.56 19.22
CA GLU A 281 6.50 6.45 18.53
C GLU A 281 5.86 7.25 17.37
N HIS A 282 4.84 6.71 16.69
CA HIS A 282 4.19 7.37 15.54
C HIS A 282 2.83 8.00 15.89
N THR A 283 2.44 8.01 17.17
CA THR A 283 1.17 8.62 17.59
C THR A 283 1.10 10.13 17.31
N PRO A 284 2.17 10.94 17.52
CA PRO A 284 2.14 12.36 17.17
C PRO A 284 1.80 12.61 15.70
N TRP A 285 2.35 11.79 14.78
CA TRP A 285 2.05 11.87 13.36
C TRP A 285 0.57 11.59 13.06
N PHE A 286 -0.01 10.54 13.66
CA PHE A 286 -1.44 10.26 13.54
C PHE A 286 -2.29 11.45 14.03
N ARG A 287 -1.95 12.03 15.20
CA ARG A 287 -2.68 13.19 15.77
C ARG A 287 -2.66 14.37 14.83
N GLN A 288 -1.50 14.70 14.29
CA GLN A 288 -1.36 15.82 13.34
C GLN A 288 -2.25 15.64 12.10
N LEU A 289 -2.32 14.41 11.55
CA LEU A 289 -3.21 14.12 10.43
C LEU A 289 -4.69 14.24 10.83
N LEU A 290 -5.06 13.77 12.02
CA LEU A 290 -6.41 13.89 12.56
C LEU A 290 -6.81 15.36 12.77
N GLU A 291 -5.94 16.19 13.33
CA GLU A 291 -6.18 17.63 13.53
C GLU A 291 -6.41 18.34 12.19
N ARG A 292 -5.61 18.03 11.16
CA ARG A 292 -5.81 18.56 9.79
C ARG A 292 -7.16 18.14 9.22
N LEU A 293 -7.59 16.90 9.45
CA LEU A 293 -8.90 16.40 9.03
C LEU A 293 -10.05 17.11 9.75
N GLU A 294 -9.93 17.32 11.07
CA GLU A 294 -10.94 18.02 11.88
C GLU A 294 -11.12 19.48 11.39
N GLN A 295 -10.02 20.17 11.13
CA GLN A 295 -10.02 21.56 10.66
C GLN A 295 -10.54 21.73 9.22
N GLY A 296 -10.24 20.75 8.36
CA GLY A 296 -10.53 20.83 6.93
C GLY A 296 -11.87 20.21 6.53
N GLY A 297 -12.18 19.01 7.01
CA GLY A 297 -13.40 18.29 6.63
C GLY A 297 -14.69 18.93 7.14
N SER A 298 -14.62 19.69 8.23
CA SER A 298 -15.75 20.50 8.74
C SER A 298 -16.18 21.63 7.80
N ARG A 299 -15.31 22.02 6.84
CA ARG A 299 -15.60 23.07 5.84
C ARG A 299 -16.35 22.53 4.63
N ILE A 300 -16.47 21.21 4.48
CA ILE A 300 -17.16 20.60 3.34
C ILE A 300 -18.67 20.66 3.60
N PRO A 301 -19.47 21.21 2.68
CA PRO A 301 -20.92 21.26 2.83
C PRO A 301 -21.51 19.89 3.08
N ALA A 302 -22.41 19.79 4.06
CA ALA A 302 -23.09 18.55 4.34
C ALA A 302 -24.04 18.21 3.17
N CYS A 303 -23.82 17.05 2.58
CA CYS A 303 -24.73 16.40 1.63
C CYS A 303 -25.14 15.07 2.25
N PHE A 304 -26.42 14.71 2.16
CA PHE A 304 -26.91 13.46 2.72
C PHE A 304 -27.65 12.65 1.66
N SER A 305 -27.19 11.42 1.50
CA SER A 305 -27.71 10.40 0.59
C SER A 305 -27.69 9.05 1.30
N LEU A 306 -28.41 8.06 0.77
CA LEU A 306 -28.17 6.70 1.18
C LEU A 306 -26.75 6.29 0.78
N ILE A 307 -25.93 5.92 1.76
CA ILE A 307 -24.58 5.39 1.57
C ILE A 307 -24.52 3.94 2.05
N HIS A 308 -23.62 3.18 1.45
CA HIS A 308 -23.29 1.81 1.84
C HIS A 308 -22.45 1.76 3.13
N GLY A 309 -21.52 2.72 3.32
CA GLY A 309 -20.73 2.93 4.54
C GLY A 309 -19.46 2.06 4.69
N ASP A 310 -19.29 1.04 3.85
CA ASP A 310 -18.08 0.20 3.74
C ASP A 310 -17.92 -0.29 2.28
N PHE A 311 -18.10 0.61 1.31
CA PHE A 311 -18.13 0.24 -0.11
C PHE A 311 -16.72 -0.07 -0.64
N SER A 312 -16.52 -1.26 -1.19
CA SER A 312 -15.24 -1.71 -1.74
C SER A 312 -15.44 -2.91 -2.68
N LEU A 313 -14.41 -3.25 -3.46
CA LEU A 313 -14.49 -4.33 -4.45
C LEU A 313 -14.74 -5.72 -3.83
N ASP A 314 -14.26 -5.97 -2.60
CA ASP A 314 -14.53 -7.21 -1.86
C ASP A 314 -16.00 -7.39 -1.47
N GLN A 315 -16.79 -6.31 -1.53
CA GLN A 315 -18.24 -6.34 -1.29
C GLN A 315 -19.05 -6.45 -2.58
N VAL A 316 -18.41 -6.71 -3.73
CA VAL A 316 -19.11 -6.80 -5.02
C VAL A 316 -18.98 -8.19 -5.62
N VAL A 317 -20.13 -8.81 -5.94
CA VAL A 317 -20.20 -10.08 -6.67
C VAL A 317 -20.75 -9.84 -8.07
N GLN A 318 -20.00 -10.32 -9.06
CA GLN A 318 -20.37 -10.34 -10.46
C GLN A 318 -21.01 -11.69 -10.82
N ARG A 319 -22.19 -11.65 -11.45
CA ARG A 319 -22.83 -12.83 -12.03
C ARG A 319 -23.07 -12.62 -13.52
N LYS A 320 -22.70 -13.60 -14.33
CA LYS A 320 -23.04 -13.68 -15.75
C LYS A 320 -24.25 -14.61 -15.90
N ASN A 321 -25.30 -14.17 -16.58
CA ASN A 321 -26.44 -15.03 -16.88
C ASN A 321 -26.17 -15.89 -18.15
N LYS A 322 -27.10 -16.80 -18.48
CA LYS A 322 -26.96 -17.69 -19.67
C LYS A 322 -26.89 -16.92 -20.99
N ALA A 323 -27.52 -15.75 -21.07
CA ALA A 323 -27.46 -14.85 -22.23
C ALA A 323 -26.17 -14.01 -22.29
N GLY A 324 -25.28 -14.15 -21.31
CA GLY A 324 -24.01 -13.44 -21.23
C GLY A 324 -24.08 -12.06 -20.58
N GLU A 325 -25.26 -11.61 -20.13
CA GLU A 325 -25.43 -10.34 -19.44
C GLU A 325 -24.82 -10.39 -18.04
N ILE A 326 -24.19 -9.28 -17.66
CA ILE A 326 -23.48 -9.17 -16.39
C ILE A 326 -24.29 -8.34 -15.41
N LYS A 327 -24.57 -8.91 -14.24
CA LYS A 327 -25.21 -8.25 -13.10
C LYS A 327 -24.26 -8.18 -11.91
N LEU A 328 -24.24 -7.01 -11.25
CA LEU A 328 -23.41 -6.74 -10.07
C LEU A 328 -24.28 -6.68 -8.81
N TYR A 329 -23.86 -7.38 -7.77
CA TYR A 329 -24.51 -7.44 -6.46
C TYR A 329 -23.59 -6.83 -5.41
N ILE A 330 -24.07 -5.85 -4.67
CA ILE A 330 -23.31 -5.20 -3.58
C ILE A 330 -23.77 -5.84 -2.26
N LEU A 331 -22.84 -6.42 -1.52
CA LEU A 331 -23.04 -7.18 -0.29
C LEU A 331 -22.67 -6.35 0.95
N ASP A 332 -22.95 -6.86 2.15
CA ASP A 332 -22.61 -6.25 3.46
C ASP A 332 -23.06 -4.79 3.64
N TRP A 333 -24.38 -4.59 3.59
CA TRP A 333 -25.04 -3.31 3.89
C TRP A 333 -25.11 -3.00 5.39
N ASP A 334 -24.43 -3.75 6.27
CA ASP A 334 -24.54 -3.60 7.74
C ASP A 334 -24.05 -2.21 8.21
N ARG A 335 -23.32 -1.47 7.38
CA ARG A 335 -22.85 -0.11 7.65
C ARG A 335 -23.62 0.98 6.90
N SER A 336 -24.72 0.63 6.23
CA SER A 336 -25.48 1.62 5.49
C SER A 336 -25.96 2.74 6.40
N ALA A 337 -26.02 3.95 5.87
CA ALA A 337 -26.40 5.14 6.61
C ALA A 337 -26.96 6.21 5.68
N PHE A 338 -27.47 7.29 6.26
CA PHE A 338 -27.77 8.52 5.55
C PHE A 338 -26.58 9.46 5.78
N GLY A 339 -25.76 9.69 4.76
CA GLY A 339 -24.47 10.36 4.90
C GLY A 339 -23.95 10.94 3.59
N HIS A 340 -22.77 11.56 3.68
CA HIS A 340 -22.11 12.14 2.51
C HIS A 340 -21.68 11.05 1.52
N PRO A 341 -22.00 11.13 0.22
CA PRO A 341 -21.67 10.10 -0.76
C PRO A 341 -20.16 9.85 -0.90
N PHE A 342 -19.33 10.82 -0.50
CA PHE A 342 -17.88 10.65 -0.45
C PHE A 342 -17.41 9.57 0.52
N PHE A 343 -18.20 9.18 1.54
CA PHE A 343 -17.80 8.06 2.40
C PHE A 343 -17.65 6.75 1.62
N ASP A 344 -18.51 6.51 0.62
CA ASP A 344 -18.42 5.31 -0.22
C ASP A 344 -17.27 5.41 -1.22
N LEU A 345 -17.06 6.59 -1.84
CA LEU A 345 -15.92 6.81 -2.74
C LEU A 345 -14.56 6.68 -2.00
N ALA A 346 -14.50 7.24 -0.80
CA ALA A 346 -13.31 7.22 0.05
C ALA A 346 -13.00 5.83 0.61
N THR A 347 -14.02 5.08 1.06
CA THR A 347 -13.81 3.69 1.51
C THR A 347 -13.34 2.81 0.36
N PHE A 348 -13.90 2.99 -0.84
CA PHE A 348 -13.47 2.28 -2.03
C PHE A 348 -12.00 2.55 -2.35
N GLN A 349 -11.60 3.82 -2.37
CA GLN A 349 -10.21 4.20 -2.61
C GLN A 349 -9.28 3.71 -1.51
N ALA A 350 -9.61 3.93 -0.23
CA ALA A 350 -8.76 3.52 0.89
C ALA A 350 -8.54 2.00 0.92
N ARG A 351 -9.54 1.20 0.55
CA ARG A 351 -9.40 -0.26 0.43
C ARG A 351 -8.49 -0.67 -0.73
N LEU A 352 -8.62 -0.03 -1.89
CA LEU A 352 -7.69 -0.26 -3.00
C LEU A 352 -6.25 0.15 -2.65
N GLU A 353 -6.07 1.28 -1.97
CA GLU A 353 -4.76 1.76 -1.51
C GLU A 353 -4.12 0.77 -0.52
N LEU A 354 -4.90 0.20 0.42
CA LEU A 354 -4.43 -0.88 1.28
C LEU A 354 -4.02 -2.12 0.47
N GLN A 355 -4.80 -2.50 -0.55
CA GLN A 355 -4.47 -3.65 -1.41
C GLN A 355 -3.25 -3.40 -2.30
N VAL A 356 -2.95 -2.14 -2.65
CA VAL A 356 -1.68 -1.77 -3.28
C VAL A 356 -0.52 -1.95 -2.30
N ILE A 357 -0.67 -1.44 -1.07
CA ILE A 357 0.33 -1.56 0.01
C ILE A 357 0.63 -3.03 0.32
N GLU A 358 -0.41 -3.86 0.46
CA GLU A 358 -0.32 -5.29 0.74
C GLU A 358 0.17 -6.12 -0.47
N GLY A 359 0.20 -5.54 -1.69
CA GLY A 359 0.71 -6.19 -2.89
C GLY A 359 -0.30 -7.00 -3.70
N PHE A 360 -1.59 -6.93 -3.38
CA PHE A 360 -2.65 -7.65 -4.10
C PHE A 360 -2.98 -7.03 -5.47
N ILE A 361 -2.71 -5.73 -5.64
CA ILE A 361 -2.93 -5.04 -6.91
C ILE A 361 -1.78 -4.07 -7.19
N PRO A 362 -1.24 -4.04 -8.43
CA PRO A 362 -0.29 -3.01 -8.80
C PRO A 362 -0.89 -1.61 -8.78
N ARG A 363 -0.09 -0.62 -8.39
CA ARG A 363 -0.51 0.79 -8.25
C ARG A 363 -1.23 1.32 -9.47
N TRP A 364 -0.66 1.09 -10.66
CA TRP A 364 -1.24 1.58 -11.90
C TRP A 364 -2.61 0.96 -12.20
N ARG A 365 -2.88 -0.30 -11.82
CA ARG A 365 -4.21 -0.90 -12.00
C ARG A 365 -5.21 -0.31 -11.02
N ALA A 366 -4.80 -0.04 -9.79
CA ALA A 366 -5.64 0.67 -8.83
C ALA A 366 -5.97 2.09 -9.36
N ASP A 367 -4.98 2.81 -9.88
CA ASP A 367 -5.17 4.13 -10.47
C ASP A 367 -6.12 4.09 -11.69
N ASP A 368 -6.00 3.08 -12.58
CA ASP A 368 -6.92 2.87 -13.69
C ASP A 368 -8.37 2.66 -13.21
N ILE A 369 -8.57 1.78 -12.21
CA ILE A 369 -9.89 1.50 -11.63
C ILE A 369 -10.49 2.78 -11.01
N LEU A 370 -9.69 3.53 -10.24
CA LEU A 370 -10.12 4.77 -9.60
C LEU A 370 -10.48 5.84 -10.63
N ALA A 371 -9.64 6.02 -11.66
CA ALA A 371 -9.89 6.96 -12.74
C ALA A 371 -11.22 6.66 -13.44
N VAL A 372 -11.46 5.39 -13.84
CA VAL A 372 -12.71 4.98 -14.50
C VAL A 372 -13.92 5.14 -13.57
N LEU A 373 -13.80 4.78 -12.30
CA LEU A 373 -14.87 4.90 -11.32
C LEU A 373 -15.25 6.37 -11.12
N PHE A 374 -14.28 7.23 -10.81
CA PHE A 374 -14.51 8.65 -10.52
C PHE A 374 -14.99 9.41 -11.74
N GLU A 375 -14.38 9.23 -12.92
CA GLU A 375 -14.82 9.88 -14.15
C GLU A 375 -16.29 9.52 -14.46
N THR A 376 -16.65 8.24 -14.33
CA THR A 376 -18.02 7.78 -14.57
C THR A 376 -18.99 8.32 -13.53
N TYR A 377 -18.59 8.31 -12.26
CA TYR A 377 -19.39 8.81 -11.16
C TYR A 377 -19.65 10.32 -11.30
N GLN A 378 -18.64 11.12 -11.62
CA GLN A 378 -18.76 12.56 -11.88
C GLN A 378 -19.70 12.85 -13.05
N LYS A 379 -19.50 12.17 -14.19
CA LYS A 379 -20.31 12.39 -15.40
C LYS A 379 -21.78 12.01 -15.21
N GLN A 380 -22.07 10.90 -14.52
CA GLN A 380 -23.44 10.42 -14.34
C GLN A 380 -24.15 11.06 -13.14
N GLY A 381 -23.38 11.38 -12.10
CA GLY A 381 -23.85 11.97 -10.86
C GLY A 381 -23.87 13.50 -10.86
N GLU A 382 -23.29 14.14 -11.89
CA GLU A 382 -23.03 15.60 -11.92
C GLU A 382 -22.40 16.08 -10.61
N THR A 383 -21.52 15.25 -10.05
CA THR A 383 -20.95 15.45 -8.71
C THR A 383 -19.55 16.01 -8.85
N ASP A 384 -19.31 17.11 -8.17
CA ASP A 384 -17.98 17.66 -7.94
C ASP A 384 -17.26 16.87 -6.85
N LEU A 385 -15.98 16.55 -7.04
CA LEU A 385 -15.18 15.77 -6.11
C LEU A 385 -14.26 16.63 -5.22
N ARG A 386 -14.36 17.97 -5.29
CA ARG A 386 -13.61 18.85 -4.39
C ARG A 386 -13.85 18.45 -2.93
N GLY A 387 -12.75 18.27 -2.19
CA GLY A 387 -12.78 17.84 -0.79
C GLY A 387 -12.81 16.32 -0.55
N LEU A 388 -12.93 15.48 -1.59
CA LEU A 388 -12.88 14.01 -1.45
C LEU A 388 -11.59 13.52 -0.76
N PHE A 389 -10.49 14.26 -0.89
CA PHE A 389 -9.21 13.93 -0.25
C PHE A 389 -9.31 13.85 1.28
N TYR A 390 -10.14 14.67 1.92
CA TYR A 390 -10.35 14.60 3.38
C TYR A 390 -11.03 13.29 3.79
N PHE A 391 -12.07 12.88 3.07
CA PHE A 391 -12.77 11.61 3.34
C PHE A 391 -11.86 10.41 3.05
N THR A 392 -11.05 10.48 1.99
CA THR A 392 -10.13 9.39 1.65
C THR A 392 -9.02 9.26 2.69
N ALA A 393 -8.45 10.36 3.15
CA ALA A 393 -7.48 10.35 4.24
C ALA A 393 -8.10 9.83 5.54
N SER A 394 -9.34 10.21 5.88
CA SER A 394 -10.04 9.66 7.06
C SER A 394 -10.26 8.15 6.93
N ALA A 395 -10.68 7.67 5.76
CA ALA A 395 -10.85 6.25 5.50
C ALA A 395 -9.53 5.45 5.58
N LEU A 396 -8.41 6.02 5.12
CA LEU A 396 -7.08 5.42 5.28
C LEU A 396 -6.67 5.33 6.75
N LEU A 397 -6.87 6.41 7.53
CA LEU A 397 -6.59 6.39 8.96
C LEU A 397 -7.46 5.40 9.73
N ARG A 398 -8.71 5.15 9.28
CA ARG A 398 -9.54 4.07 9.85
C ARG A 398 -8.94 2.68 9.64
N LEU A 399 -8.17 2.48 8.57
CA LEU A 399 -7.49 1.23 8.26
C LEU A 399 -6.12 1.09 8.95
N ALA A 400 -5.59 2.13 9.59
CA ALA A 400 -4.23 2.15 10.14
C ALA A 400 -3.92 1.05 11.17
N THR A 401 -4.92 0.43 11.79
CA THR A 401 -4.72 -0.71 12.72
C THR A 401 -5.09 -2.06 12.11
N GLU A 402 -5.62 -2.07 10.89
CA GLU A 402 -6.10 -3.29 10.23
C GLU A 402 -4.98 -4.28 9.91
N PRO A 403 -3.77 -3.89 9.44
CA PRO A 403 -2.66 -4.83 9.26
C PRO A 403 -2.32 -5.57 10.57
N PHE A 404 -2.29 -4.83 11.69
CA PHE A 404 -2.07 -5.44 13.00
C PHE A 404 -3.19 -6.43 13.37
N ARG A 405 -4.45 -6.05 13.12
CA ARG A 405 -5.59 -6.94 13.39
C ARG A 405 -5.56 -8.19 12.53
N LYS A 406 -5.28 -8.06 11.23
CA LYS A 406 -5.20 -9.19 10.28
C LYS A 406 -4.06 -10.17 10.56
N ARG A 407 -3.09 -9.77 11.37
CA ARG A 407 -1.89 -10.56 11.65
C ARG A 407 -0.92 -10.68 10.47
N ASP A 408 -0.84 -9.60 9.71
CA ASP A 408 0.15 -9.45 8.65
C ASP A 408 1.57 -9.40 9.23
N SER A 409 2.54 -10.02 8.56
CA SER A 409 3.94 -10.03 9.00
C SER A 409 4.61 -8.66 8.87
N ASN A 410 4.17 -7.83 7.92
CA ASN A 410 4.67 -6.48 7.67
C ASN A 410 3.73 -5.41 8.27
N TRP A 411 2.93 -5.78 9.28
CA TRP A 411 1.85 -4.91 9.77
C TRP A 411 2.32 -3.52 10.22
N GLU A 412 3.51 -3.40 10.82
CA GLU A 412 4.07 -2.12 11.28
C GLU A 412 4.25 -1.19 10.09
N ASP A 413 4.99 -1.65 9.07
CA ASP A 413 5.25 -0.87 7.87
C ASP A 413 3.98 -0.56 7.08
N TYR A 414 3.07 -1.52 6.93
CA TYR A 414 1.79 -1.28 6.23
C TYR A 414 0.94 -0.25 6.97
N SER A 415 0.91 -0.29 8.31
CA SER A 415 0.28 0.73 9.13
C SER A 415 0.89 2.12 8.91
N LEU A 416 2.22 2.23 8.83
CA LEU A 416 2.91 3.49 8.56
C LEU A 416 2.74 3.98 7.12
N GLN A 417 2.70 3.07 6.14
CA GLN A 417 2.44 3.40 4.74
C GLN A 417 1.00 3.92 4.53
N LEU A 418 0.02 3.46 5.32
CA LEU A 418 -1.33 4.04 5.31
C LEU A 418 -1.34 5.50 5.79
N LEU A 419 -0.61 5.82 6.86
CA LEU A 419 -0.45 7.22 7.32
C LEU A 419 0.26 8.07 6.27
N GLN A 420 1.36 7.55 5.69
CA GLN A 420 2.09 8.20 4.59
C GLN A 420 1.17 8.48 3.40
N ARG A 421 0.31 7.53 3.05
CA ARG A 421 -0.62 7.71 1.94
C ARG A 421 -1.70 8.74 2.25
N ALA A 422 -2.24 8.74 3.48
CA ALA A 422 -3.19 9.75 3.93
C ALA A 422 -2.57 11.16 3.87
N GLU A 423 -1.32 11.29 4.30
CA GLU A 423 -0.57 12.54 4.24
C GLU A 423 -0.30 13.01 2.80
N THR A 424 0.10 12.09 1.92
CA THR A 424 0.33 12.39 0.49
C THR A 424 -0.96 12.91 -0.16
N ILE A 425 -2.10 12.29 0.14
CA ILE A 425 -3.41 12.72 -0.37
C ILE A 425 -3.80 14.09 0.21
N LEU A 426 -3.57 14.33 1.49
CA LEU A 426 -3.82 15.64 2.11
C LEU A 426 -2.90 16.75 1.59
N ALA A 427 -1.65 16.43 1.25
CA ALA A 427 -0.70 17.37 0.66
C ALA A 427 -1.04 17.71 -0.78
N ALA A 428 -1.50 16.73 -1.58
CA ALA A 428 -1.99 16.97 -2.94
C ALA A 428 -3.32 17.74 -2.96
N GLY A 429 -4.16 17.56 -1.94
CA GLY A 429 -5.48 18.15 -1.85
C GLY A 429 -6.35 17.76 -3.04
N ASP A 430 -7.02 18.74 -3.62
CA ASP A 430 -7.89 18.54 -4.78
C ASP A 430 -7.16 18.04 -6.03
N THR A 431 -5.87 18.35 -6.21
CA THR A 431 -5.09 17.89 -7.37
C THR A 431 -4.94 16.37 -7.46
N ALA A 432 -5.25 15.65 -6.37
CA ALA A 432 -5.33 14.19 -6.37
C ALA A 432 -6.45 13.63 -7.27
N TYR A 433 -7.49 14.42 -7.53
CA TYR A 433 -8.68 14.01 -8.29
C TYR A 433 -8.87 14.76 -9.61
N PHE A 434 -8.14 15.85 -9.81
CA PHE A 434 -8.12 16.57 -11.07
C PHE A 434 -7.05 15.98 -11.98
N LEU A 435 -7.47 15.57 -13.19
CA LEU A 435 -6.61 14.96 -14.20
C LEU A 435 -5.35 15.81 -14.43
N LYS A 436 -4.16 15.19 -14.29
CA LYS A 436 -2.95 15.68 -14.92
C LYS A 436 -3.12 15.48 -16.43
N ASP A 437 -3.66 16.49 -17.09
CA ASP A 437 -3.75 16.52 -18.55
C ASP A 437 -2.33 16.66 -19.11
N LYS A 438 -1.64 15.53 -19.30
CA LYS A 438 -0.38 15.45 -20.03
C LYS A 438 -0.51 14.48 -21.19
N ARG A 439 -1.54 14.70 -22.01
CA ARG A 439 -1.62 14.17 -23.36
C ARG A 439 -0.83 15.10 -24.26
N GLN A 440 0.48 14.86 -24.41
CA GLN A 440 1.25 15.51 -25.45
C GLN A 440 1.12 14.66 -26.71
N ASN A 441 0.21 15.04 -27.60
CA ASN A 441 0.28 14.60 -28.99
C ASN A 441 1.50 15.26 -29.62
N SER A 442 2.41 14.47 -30.18
CA SER A 442 3.50 14.99 -31.00
C SER A 442 3.49 14.32 -32.36
N GLU A 443 3.12 15.07 -33.39
CA GLU A 443 3.39 14.77 -34.79
C GLU A 443 4.80 15.28 -35.10
N SER A 444 5.75 14.39 -35.45
CA SER A 444 7.03 14.64 -36.17
C SER A 444 8.19 13.69 -35.85
N ASP A 445 7.95 12.43 -35.47
CA ASP A 445 9.01 11.40 -35.45
C ASP A 445 8.45 10.07 -35.99
N ASN A 446 8.92 9.64 -37.17
CA ASN A 446 8.43 8.43 -37.85
C ASN A 446 8.59 7.15 -36.99
N ASN A 447 9.68 7.05 -36.23
CA ASN A 447 9.89 5.90 -35.34
C ASN A 447 8.92 5.95 -34.15
N LEU A 448 8.63 7.14 -33.63
CA LEU A 448 7.68 7.29 -32.52
C LEU A 448 6.25 6.91 -32.93
N ALA A 449 5.86 7.22 -34.18
CA ALA A 449 4.57 6.80 -34.72
C ALA A 449 4.43 5.27 -34.78
N ILE A 450 5.49 4.56 -35.22
CA ILE A 450 5.54 3.09 -35.19
C ILE A 450 5.45 2.59 -33.75
N LEU A 451 6.25 3.15 -32.84
CA LEU A 451 6.29 2.74 -31.43
C LEU A 451 4.94 2.92 -30.70
N LEU A 452 4.12 3.88 -31.12
CA LEU A 452 2.77 4.13 -30.59
C LEU A 452 1.67 3.28 -31.25
N ASN A 453 1.97 2.59 -32.34
CA ASN A 453 1.02 1.71 -33.03
C ASN A 453 1.06 0.30 -32.42
N ALA A 454 0.01 -0.09 -31.70
CA ALA A 454 -0.07 -1.37 -31.02
C ALA A 454 0.02 -2.58 -31.96
N GLU A 455 -0.57 -2.52 -33.16
CA GLU A 455 -0.59 -3.62 -34.14
C GLU A 455 0.79 -3.82 -34.78
N GLN A 456 1.45 -2.72 -35.17
CA GLN A 456 2.82 -2.80 -35.67
C GLN A 456 3.76 -3.32 -34.59
N MET A 457 3.66 -2.76 -33.38
CA MET A 457 4.50 -3.19 -32.25
C MET A 457 4.26 -4.64 -31.84
N GLN A 458 3.04 -5.18 -31.98
CA GLN A 458 2.75 -6.60 -31.75
C GLN A 458 3.68 -7.46 -32.60
N THR A 459 3.73 -7.16 -33.90
CA THR A 459 4.57 -7.90 -34.87
C THR A 459 6.05 -7.77 -34.54
N TRP A 460 6.51 -6.56 -34.22
CA TRP A 460 7.91 -6.31 -33.87
C TRP A 460 8.34 -7.06 -32.60
N LEU A 461 7.53 -7.01 -31.54
CA LEU A 461 7.88 -7.62 -30.25
C LEU A 461 7.81 -9.15 -30.27
N LEU A 462 6.90 -9.74 -31.03
CA LEU A 462 6.89 -11.20 -31.26
C LEU A 462 8.14 -11.64 -32.01
N LYS A 463 8.48 -10.97 -33.13
CA LYS A 463 9.67 -11.28 -33.93
C LYS A 463 10.96 -11.17 -33.11
N ALA A 464 11.04 -10.21 -32.21
CA ALA A 464 12.19 -10.01 -31.32
C ALA A 464 12.16 -10.90 -30.06
N HIS A 465 11.17 -11.80 -29.92
CA HIS A 465 11.00 -12.68 -28.76
C HIS A 465 10.89 -11.91 -27.43
N ILE A 466 10.45 -10.66 -27.49
CA ILE A 466 10.13 -9.83 -26.31
C ILE A 466 8.75 -10.22 -25.78
N LEU A 467 7.85 -10.57 -26.70
CA LEU A 467 6.57 -11.21 -26.44
C LEU A 467 6.58 -12.65 -26.96
N SER A 468 5.77 -13.48 -26.32
CA SER A 468 5.42 -14.82 -26.76
C SER A 468 4.12 -14.81 -27.58
N GLU A 469 3.90 -15.81 -28.44
CA GLU A 469 2.69 -15.93 -29.28
C GLU A 469 1.34 -15.69 -28.57
N PRO A 470 1.09 -16.17 -27.32
CA PRO A 470 -0.17 -15.90 -26.65
C PRO A 470 -0.30 -14.49 -26.05
N GLU A 471 0.77 -13.68 -26.04
CA GLU A 471 0.76 -12.32 -25.52
C GLU A 471 0.33 -11.30 -26.58
N GLN A 472 -0.62 -10.43 -26.23
CA GLN A 472 -1.14 -9.36 -27.09
C GLN A 472 -1.02 -7.98 -26.45
N ILE A 473 -0.59 -6.97 -27.21
CA ILE A 473 -0.58 -5.57 -26.80
C ILE A 473 -2.02 -5.04 -26.80
N LYS A 474 -2.53 -4.71 -25.61
CA LYS A 474 -3.86 -4.11 -25.42
C LYS A 474 -3.86 -2.60 -25.64
N SER A 475 -2.77 -1.93 -25.26
CA SER A 475 -2.63 -0.48 -25.42
C SER A 475 -1.17 -0.03 -25.29
N VAL A 476 -0.84 1.09 -25.92
CA VAL A 476 0.46 1.76 -25.83
C VAL A 476 0.23 3.23 -25.47
N PHE A 477 1.04 3.76 -24.55
CA PHE A 477 0.93 5.16 -24.11
C PHE A 477 2.28 5.85 -24.07
N LEU A 478 2.32 7.10 -24.55
CA LEU A 478 3.49 7.96 -24.41
C LEU A 478 3.58 8.50 -22.98
N ARG A 479 4.56 8.04 -22.21
CA ARG A 479 4.77 8.46 -20.82
C ARG A 479 5.59 9.74 -20.70
N ARG A 480 6.63 9.87 -21.52
CA ARG A 480 7.49 11.06 -21.56
C ARG A 480 8.06 11.24 -22.95
N TYR A 481 8.09 12.46 -23.43
CA TYR A 481 8.76 12.79 -24.69
C TYR A 481 9.65 14.02 -24.54
N LYS A 482 10.89 13.89 -25.01
CA LYS A 482 11.78 15.02 -25.29
C LYS A 482 11.96 15.07 -26.81
N PRO A 483 11.32 16.03 -27.51
CA PRO A 483 11.33 16.11 -28.97
C PRO A 483 12.72 15.93 -29.59
N GLY A 484 12.79 15.04 -30.59
CA GLY A 484 14.02 14.72 -31.32
C GLY A 484 15.16 14.10 -30.48
N ARG A 485 14.88 13.67 -29.24
CA ARG A 485 15.91 13.14 -28.33
C ARG A 485 15.58 11.78 -27.76
N ARG A 486 14.49 11.64 -27.00
CA ARG A 486 14.13 10.40 -26.31
C ARG A 486 12.66 10.34 -25.95
N ALA A 487 12.11 9.12 -25.89
CA ALA A 487 10.75 8.87 -25.39
C ALA A 487 10.74 7.67 -24.42
N LEU A 488 9.78 7.71 -23.49
CA LEU A 488 9.39 6.57 -22.67
C LEU A 488 7.96 6.20 -23.03
N LEU A 489 7.73 4.93 -23.36
CA LEU A 489 6.43 4.40 -23.72
C LEU A 489 6.03 3.29 -22.76
N ASP A 490 4.79 3.29 -22.30
CA ASP A 490 4.21 2.21 -21.50
C ASP A 490 3.42 1.28 -22.44
N TYR A 491 3.73 -0.01 -22.42
CA TYR A 491 2.99 -1.06 -23.13
C TYR A 491 2.22 -1.89 -22.12
N ARG A 492 0.92 -2.07 -22.37
CA ARG A 492 0.07 -3.02 -21.65
C ARG A 492 -0.11 -4.26 -22.50
N VAL A 493 0.35 -5.39 -21.98
CA VAL A 493 0.35 -6.69 -22.63
C VAL A 493 -0.58 -7.62 -21.85
N ILE A 494 -1.44 -8.37 -22.53
CA ILE A 494 -2.30 -9.39 -21.95
C ILE A 494 -1.89 -10.76 -22.47
N ASN A 495 -2.02 -11.81 -21.66
CA ASN A 495 -1.93 -13.19 -22.13
C ASN A 495 -3.34 -13.72 -22.45
N LEU A 496 -3.55 -14.25 -23.66
CA LEU A 496 -4.84 -14.73 -24.14
C LEU A 496 -5.16 -16.18 -23.70
N GLN A 497 -4.17 -16.95 -23.27
CA GLN A 497 -4.36 -18.34 -22.83
C GLN A 497 -4.76 -18.46 -21.37
N THR A 498 -4.58 -17.40 -20.59
CA THR A 498 -4.95 -17.36 -19.19
C THR A 498 -6.39 -16.85 -19.04
N GLU A 499 -7.25 -17.59 -18.33
CA GLU A 499 -8.61 -17.11 -17.99
C GLU A 499 -8.60 -15.82 -17.15
N GLN A 500 -7.45 -15.52 -16.55
CA GLN A 500 -7.13 -14.23 -15.94
C GLN A 500 -6.42 -13.38 -17.00
N GLU A 501 -6.83 -12.13 -17.22
CA GLU A 501 -6.01 -11.18 -17.97
C GLU A 501 -4.75 -10.89 -17.12
N GLU A 502 -3.75 -11.78 -17.16
CA GLU A 502 -2.42 -11.47 -16.62
C GLU A 502 -1.86 -10.35 -17.48
N ASN A 503 -1.90 -9.14 -16.92
CA ASN A 503 -1.44 -7.95 -17.59
C ASN A 503 0.05 -7.77 -17.25
N ARG A 504 0.92 -7.97 -18.23
CA ARG A 504 2.32 -7.58 -18.14
C ARG A 504 2.48 -6.15 -18.64
N TYR A 505 3.30 -5.35 -17.95
CA TYR A 505 3.55 -3.97 -18.32
C TYR A 505 5.02 -3.78 -18.65
N LEU A 506 5.30 -3.26 -19.85
CA LEU A 506 6.65 -2.99 -20.32
C LEU A 506 6.86 -1.48 -20.47
N ILE A 507 8.09 -1.04 -20.29
CA ILE A 507 8.55 0.31 -20.62
C ILE A 507 9.49 0.22 -21.81
N GLY A 508 9.12 0.85 -22.92
CA GLY A 508 9.99 1.08 -24.07
C GLY A 508 10.79 2.37 -23.90
N LYS A 509 12.11 2.27 -23.95
CA LYS A 509 13.07 3.37 -23.81
C LYS A 509 13.67 3.72 -25.18
N TYR A 510 13.06 4.70 -25.85
CA TYR A 510 13.48 5.17 -27.18
C TYR A 510 14.51 6.30 -27.10
N ARG A 511 15.50 6.29 -28.00
CA ARG A 511 16.42 7.42 -28.24
C ARG A 511 16.66 7.66 -29.73
N ALA A 512 16.64 8.93 -30.13
CA ALA A 512 16.88 9.32 -31.52
C ALA A 512 18.31 9.03 -32.01
N LYS A 513 19.31 9.08 -31.11
CA LYS A 513 20.74 8.90 -31.44
C LYS A 513 21.22 7.43 -31.40
N GLY A 514 20.31 6.46 -31.27
CA GLY A 514 20.65 5.03 -31.16
C GLY A 514 20.23 4.39 -29.84
N LEU A 515 20.14 3.05 -29.83
CA LEU A 515 19.57 2.19 -28.78
C LEU A 515 20.01 2.45 -27.32
N GLY A 516 21.14 3.13 -27.07
CA GLY A 516 21.66 3.32 -25.71
C GLY A 516 22.19 2.03 -25.10
N LYS A 517 23.03 1.29 -25.86
CA LYS A 517 23.58 -0.03 -25.50
C LYS A 517 24.23 -0.09 -24.11
N ARG A 518 24.83 1.02 -23.64
CA ARG A 518 25.46 1.10 -22.32
C ARG A 518 24.45 0.90 -21.19
N SER A 519 23.36 1.67 -21.15
CA SER A 519 22.36 1.57 -20.08
C SER A 519 21.69 0.20 -20.05
N TYR A 520 21.44 -0.38 -21.23
CA TYR A 520 20.96 -1.76 -21.37
C TYR A 520 21.95 -2.77 -20.74
N GLY A 521 23.24 -2.66 -21.07
CA GLY A 521 24.28 -3.55 -20.55
C GLY A 521 24.50 -3.41 -19.04
N VAL A 522 24.55 -2.18 -18.52
CA VAL A 522 24.67 -1.92 -17.08
C VAL A 522 23.54 -2.58 -16.30
N GLN A 523 22.29 -2.42 -16.76
CA GLN A 523 21.13 -2.97 -16.06
C GLN A 523 21.11 -4.51 -16.08
N GLN A 524 21.53 -5.14 -17.18
CA GLN A 524 21.70 -6.60 -17.23
C GLN A 524 22.80 -7.09 -16.27
N GLN A 525 23.95 -6.41 -16.25
CA GLN A 525 25.09 -6.80 -15.41
C GLN A 525 24.78 -6.61 -13.92
N LEU A 526 24.10 -5.53 -13.55
CA LEU A 526 23.61 -5.36 -12.17
C LEU A 526 22.68 -6.50 -11.76
N ARG A 527 21.74 -6.89 -12.62
CA ARG A 527 20.84 -8.00 -12.31
C ARG A 527 21.60 -9.32 -12.13
N GLN A 528 22.62 -9.58 -12.95
CA GLN A 528 23.52 -10.74 -12.79
C GLN A 528 24.37 -10.66 -11.51
N ALA A 529 24.70 -9.45 -11.06
CA ALA A 529 25.37 -9.17 -9.79
C ALA A 529 24.44 -9.18 -8.56
N GLY A 530 23.20 -9.68 -8.70
CA GLY A 530 22.26 -9.86 -7.60
C GLY A 530 21.27 -8.71 -7.39
N PHE A 531 21.10 -7.79 -8.34
CA PHE A 531 20.08 -6.72 -8.27
C PHE A 531 18.73 -7.17 -8.84
N ASP A 532 18.27 -8.36 -8.45
CA ASP A 532 16.98 -8.93 -8.86
C ASP A 532 15.83 -8.55 -7.92
N ASP A 533 14.61 -9.02 -8.21
CA ASP A 533 13.40 -8.65 -7.48
C ASP A 533 13.31 -9.25 -6.05
N GLN A 534 14.22 -10.15 -5.67
CA GLN A 534 14.30 -10.73 -4.32
C GLN A 534 15.27 -9.98 -3.42
N SER A 535 16.22 -9.24 -4.00
CA SER A 535 17.16 -8.40 -3.27
C SER A 535 16.51 -7.13 -2.74
N LYS A 536 17.02 -6.64 -1.59
CA LYS A 536 16.62 -5.35 -1.00
C LYS A 536 16.84 -4.18 -1.97
N VAL A 537 17.85 -4.28 -2.82
CA VAL A 537 18.18 -3.29 -3.84
C VAL A 537 18.15 -4.00 -5.18
N SER A 538 17.47 -3.40 -6.15
CA SER A 538 17.19 -4.04 -7.43
C SER A 538 17.22 -3.06 -8.58
N VAL A 539 17.24 -3.57 -9.81
CA VAL A 539 17.03 -2.79 -11.03
C VAL A 539 15.89 -3.42 -11.85
N PRO A 540 15.21 -2.66 -12.73
CA PRO A 540 14.16 -3.23 -13.55
C PRO A 540 14.69 -4.38 -14.44
N GLU A 541 13.89 -5.43 -14.63
CA GLU A 541 14.27 -6.51 -15.54
C GLU A 541 14.28 -6.01 -16.99
N VAL A 542 15.39 -6.23 -17.69
CA VAL A 542 15.51 -5.99 -19.12
C VAL A 542 14.86 -7.16 -19.87
N VAL A 543 13.97 -6.86 -20.81
CA VAL A 543 13.24 -7.89 -21.57
C VAL A 543 13.84 -8.12 -22.95
N GLY A 544 14.28 -7.05 -23.62
CA GLY A 544 14.89 -7.17 -24.94
C GLY A 544 15.06 -5.82 -25.62
N ALA A 545 15.46 -5.84 -26.89
CA ALA A 545 15.74 -4.64 -27.66
C ALA A 545 15.31 -4.76 -29.12
N LEU A 546 14.96 -3.62 -29.71
CA LEU A 546 14.70 -3.40 -31.13
C LEU A 546 15.69 -2.35 -31.65
N PRO A 547 16.89 -2.77 -32.10
CA PRO A 547 17.89 -1.85 -32.66
C PRO A 547 17.35 -1.01 -33.83
N GLU A 548 16.49 -1.59 -34.67
CA GLU A 548 15.87 -0.96 -35.85
C GLU A 548 15.02 0.25 -35.48
N LEU A 549 14.40 0.23 -34.29
CA LEU A 549 13.57 1.30 -33.75
C LEU A 549 14.29 2.09 -32.64
N ASN A 550 15.60 1.89 -32.45
CA ASN A 550 16.40 2.51 -31.40
C ASN A 550 15.75 2.44 -30.00
N THR A 551 15.11 1.31 -29.68
CA THR A 551 14.31 1.15 -28.46
C THR A 551 14.63 -0.16 -27.75
N TRP A 552 14.83 -0.11 -26.44
CA TRP A 552 14.90 -1.31 -25.60
C TRP A 552 13.81 -1.32 -24.54
N PHE A 553 13.52 -2.51 -24.03
CA PHE A 553 12.35 -2.79 -23.21
C PHE A 553 12.75 -3.35 -21.85
N GLN A 554 12.02 -2.94 -20.83
CA GLN A 554 12.12 -3.46 -19.47
C GLN A 554 10.75 -3.67 -18.86
N CYS A 555 10.67 -4.52 -17.84
CA CYS A 555 9.48 -4.65 -17.01
C CYS A 555 9.21 -3.32 -16.26
N ARG A 556 7.93 -2.97 -16.15
CA ARG A 556 7.48 -1.86 -15.29
C ARG A 556 7.52 -2.30 -13.83
N VAL A 557 8.14 -1.48 -12.99
CA VAL A 557 8.26 -1.73 -11.56
C VAL A 557 7.04 -1.21 -10.82
N ASN A 558 6.46 -2.03 -9.94
CA ASN A 558 5.40 -1.64 -9.01
C ASN A 558 5.99 -0.97 -7.76
N GLY A 559 6.31 0.31 -7.88
CA GLY A 559 6.85 1.10 -6.79
C GLY A 559 6.52 2.58 -6.90
N GLN A 560 6.81 3.30 -5.81
CA GLN A 560 6.58 4.73 -5.65
C GLN A 560 7.90 5.49 -5.60
N SER A 561 7.97 6.66 -6.25
CA SER A 561 9.16 7.52 -6.18
C SER A 561 9.42 7.96 -4.75
N ILE A 562 10.67 7.89 -4.29
CA ILE A 562 11.07 8.43 -2.98
C ILE A 562 10.76 9.92 -2.91
N GLY A 563 10.94 10.67 -4.01
CA GLY A 563 10.63 12.09 -4.07
C GLY A 563 9.18 12.45 -3.72
N GLU A 564 8.22 11.55 -3.97
CA GLU A 564 6.81 11.75 -3.60
C GLU A 564 6.55 11.52 -2.10
N LEU A 565 7.49 10.90 -1.39
CA LEU A 565 7.37 10.55 0.03
C LEU A 565 8.06 11.56 0.94
N LEU A 566 8.86 12.47 0.38
CA LEU A 566 9.64 13.47 1.11
C LEU A 566 8.76 14.65 1.52
N ILE A 567 7.89 14.39 2.49
CA ILE A 567 7.04 15.38 3.17
C ILE A 567 7.60 15.56 4.59
N PRO A 568 7.86 16.79 5.09
CA PRO A 568 8.50 17.05 6.38
C PRO A 568 7.88 16.33 7.57
N THR A 569 6.56 16.14 7.52
CA THR A 569 5.76 15.53 8.58
C THR A 569 5.62 14.01 8.44
N ASN A 570 6.19 13.41 7.39
CA ASN A 570 6.15 11.97 7.18
C ASN A 570 6.98 11.23 8.25
N GLY A 571 6.30 10.40 9.06
CA GLY A 571 6.93 9.63 10.13
C GLY A 571 7.92 8.56 9.66
N ARG A 572 8.04 8.32 8.34
CA ARG A 572 8.97 7.35 7.74
C ARG A 572 10.27 7.97 7.20
N LEU A 573 10.47 9.29 7.32
CA LEU A 573 11.62 9.98 6.70
C LEU A 573 12.99 9.37 7.06
N SER A 574 13.21 9.05 8.34
CA SER A 574 14.48 8.44 8.80
C SER A 574 14.69 7.04 8.19
N PHE A 575 13.66 6.18 8.25
CA PHE A 575 13.69 4.84 7.63
C PHE A 575 13.98 4.90 6.12
N LEU A 576 13.36 5.84 5.40
CA LEU A 576 13.59 6.03 3.98
C LEU A 576 15.03 6.53 3.72
N GLY A 577 15.57 7.40 4.57
CA GLY A 577 16.96 7.89 4.46
C GLY A 577 17.98 6.77 4.57
N THR A 578 17.81 5.90 5.57
CA THR A 578 18.61 4.68 5.74
C THR A 578 18.48 3.77 4.52
N SER A 579 17.26 3.50 4.05
CA SER A 579 17.04 2.62 2.89
C SER A 579 17.72 3.13 1.61
N VAL A 580 17.72 4.46 1.40
CA VAL A 580 18.38 5.07 0.24
C VAL A 580 19.90 4.99 0.34
N ALA A 581 20.46 5.11 1.54
CA ALA A 581 21.89 4.90 1.78
C ALA A 581 22.29 3.45 1.48
N ASP A 582 21.53 2.47 1.98
CA ASP A 582 21.76 1.04 1.68
C ASP A 582 21.76 0.78 0.16
N ALA A 583 20.86 1.44 -0.58
CA ALA A 583 20.77 1.29 -2.04
C ALA A 583 21.98 1.83 -2.80
N VAL A 584 22.52 2.98 -2.40
CA VAL A 584 23.71 3.54 -3.05
C VAL A 584 24.97 2.76 -2.67
N VAL A 585 25.08 2.33 -1.42
CA VAL A 585 26.19 1.47 -0.95
C VAL A 585 26.18 0.13 -1.67
N ALA A 586 25.00 -0.47 -1.88
CA ALA A 586 24.88 -1.68 -2.68
C ALA A 586 25.40 -1.46 -4.11
N LEU A 587 25.03 -0.36 -4.78
CA LEU A 587 25.53 -0.02 -6.11
C LEU A 587 27.06 0.14 -6.12
N HIS A 588 27.62 0.85 -5.14
CA HIS A 588 29.07 1.05 -5.00
C HIS A 588 29.82 -0.28 -4.86
N ASN A 589 29.21 -1.26 -4.21
CA ASN A 589 29.75 -2.60 -4.00
C ASN A 589 29.41 -3.61 -5.11
N SER A 590 28.69 -3.21 -6.16
CA SER A 590 28.19 -4.11 -7.20
C SER A 590 29.27 -4.74 -8.08
N ARG A 591 30.45 -4.13 -8.16
CA ARG A 591 31.60 -4.56 -8.98
C ARG A 591 31.28 -4.78 -10.46
N VAL A 592 30.30 -4.06 -10.99
CA VAL A 592 29.86 -4.17 -12.40
C VAL A 592 31.00 -3.88 -13.38
N GLU A 593 31.97 -3.06 -12.97
CA GLU A 593 33.16 -2.74 -13.77
C GLU A 593 34.01 -3.97 -14.14
N GLN A 594 33.89 -5.08 -13.41
CA GLN A 594 34.61 -6.32 -13.70
C GLN A 594 34.09 -7.02 -14.97
N ASN A 595 32.81 -6.84 -15.29
CA ASN A 595 32.14 -7.50 -16.42
C ASN A 595 31.74 -6.53 -17.54
N LEU A 596 31.74 -5.22 -17.26
CA LEU A 596 31.40 -4.17 -18.22
C LEU A 596 32.36 -2.99 -18.07
N PRO A 597 33.12 -2.60 -19.11
CA PRO A 597 34.02 -1.46 -19.01
C PRO A 597 33.24 -0.17 -18.73
N LEU A 598 33.55 0.46 -17.61
CA LEU A 598 32.96 1.73 -17.19
C LEU A 598 33.97 2.88 -17.39
N SER A 599 33.49 4.01 -17.91
CA SER A 599 34.29 5.23 -17.96
C SER A 599 34.60 5.74 -16.55
N VAL A 600 35.73 6.40 -16.35
CA VAL A 600 36.06 7.08 -15.09
C VAL A 600 35.51 8.51 -15.11
N TRP A 601 34.92 8.96 -14.00
CA TRP A 601 34.43 10.31 -13.77
C TRP A 601 35.23 10.94 -12.61
N THR A 602 36.09 11.89 -12.98
CA THR A 602 37.03 12.55 -12.06
C THR A 602 36.43 13.81 -11.43
N PRO A 603 36.97 14.31 -10.30
CA PRO A 603 36.62 15.62 -9.77
C PRO A 603 36.75 16.76 -10.80
N GLU A 604 37.74 16.70 -11.70
CA GLU A 604 37.93 17.67 -12.78
C GLU A 604 36.78 17.63 -13.79
N ASN A 605 36.25 16.44 -14.08
CA ASN A 605 35.07 16.31 -14.94
C ASN A 605 33.84 16.94 -14.28
N GLU A 606 33.70 16.80 -12.96
CA GLU A 606 32.63 17.46 -12.20
C GLU A 606 32.78 18.99 -12.24
N PHE A 607 33.99 19.51 -12.06
CA PHE A 607 34.26 20.94 -12.18
C PHE A 607 33.89 21.49 -13.55
N ALA A 608 34.27 20.78 -14.62
CA ALA A 608 34.01 21.24 -15.98
C ALA A 608 32.51 21.38 -16.27
N VAL A 609 31.68 20.44 -15.79
CA VAL A 609 30.22 20.52 -15.91
C VAL A 609 29.65 21.68 -15.09
N LEU A 610 30.11 21.85 -13.86
CA LEU A 610 29.72 22.97 -13.00
C LEU A 610 30.07 24.32 -13.66
N GLN A 611 31.29 24.46 -14.17
CA GLN A 611 31.79 25.67 -14.80
C GLN A 611 30.99 26.04 -16.04
N ASP A 612 30.73 25.08 -16.94
CA ASP A 612 29.89 25.30 -18.12
C ASP A 612 28.46 25.76 -17.74
N GLY A 613 27.86 25.15 -16.71
CA GLY A 613 26.56 25.55 -16.19
C GLY A 613 26.54 26.99 -15.67
N LEU A 614 27.52 27.37 -14.86
CA LEU A 614 27.60 28.72 -14.30
C LEU A 614 27.97 29.78 -15.33
N GLN A 615 28.76 29.45 -16.36
CA GLN A 615 28.99 30.33 -17.50
C GLN A 615 27.69 30.60 -18.29
N LYS A 616 26.87 29.57 -18.50
CA LYS A 616 25.53 29.73 -19.12
C LYS A 616 24.59 30.55 -18.25
N PHE A 617 24.68 30.42 -16.93
CA PHE A 617 23.95 31.28 -16.00
C PHE A 617 24.34 32.76 -16.17
N LEU A 618 25.65 33.05 -16.17
CA LEU A 618 26.17 34.42 -16.31
C LEU A 618 25.80 35.08 -17.63
N LYS A 619 25.76 34.31 -18.74
CA LYS A 619 25.33 34.82 -20.05
C LYS A 619 23.94 35.49 -19.99
N ASN A 620 23.05 34.98 -19.15
CA ASN A 620 21.70 35.52 -18.99
C ASN A 620 21.56 36.50 -17.81
N ARG A 621 22.51 36.49 -16.86
CA ARG A 621 22.45 37.31 -15.63
C ARG A 621 23.85 37.85 -15.26
N PRO A 622 24.37 38.83 -16.02
CA PRO A 622 25.73 39.33 -15.83
C PRO A 622 25.94 40.05 -14.49
N HIS A 623 24.89 40.57 -13.84
CA HIS A 623 25.01 41.24 -12.54
C HIS A 623 25.46 40.33 -11.39
N PHE A 624 25.45 39.00 -11.56
CA PHE A 624 25.99 38.04 -10.59
C PHE A 624 27.45 37.67 -10.83
N GLU A 625 28.14 38.33 -11.76
CA GLU A 625 29.50 37.97 -12.20
C GLU A 625 30.49 37.80 -11.06
N SER A 626 30.62 38.79 -10.17
CA SER A 626 31.56 38.75 -9.04
C SER A 626 31.26 37.60 -8.07
N ARG A 627 29.99 37.36 -7.76
CA ARG A 627 29.55 36.26 -6.87
C ARG A 627 29.83 34.88 -7.49
N ILE A 628 29.51 34.69 -8.76
CA ILE A 628 29.76 33.42 -9.46
C ILE A 628 31.26 33.15 -9.61
N HIS A 629 32.08 34.16 -9.88
CA HIS A 629 33.53 33.99 -9.94
C HIS A 629 34.12 33.58 -8.58
N ALA A 630 33.61 34.15 -7.49
CA ALA A 630 34.00 33.73 -6.13
C ALA A 630 33.61 32.27 -5.88
N ILE A 631 32.38 31.87 -6.20
CA ILE A 631 31.90 30.49 -6.06
C ILE A 631 32.75 29.52 -6.90
N LEU A 632 33.02 29.83 -8.17
CA LEU A 632 33.85 29.01 -9.04
C LEU A 632 35.27 28.85 -8.50
N SER A 633 35.85 29.92 -7.98
CA SER A 633 37.19 29.91 -7.37
C SER A 633 37.22 29.03 -6.12
N GLY A 634 36.25 29.19 -5.22
CA GLY A 634 36.11 28.36 -4.03
C GLY A 634 35.89 26.87 -4.36
N CYS A 635 35.01 26.58 -5.32
CA CYS A 635 34.77 25.21 -5.80
C CYS A 635 36.04 24.57 -6.38
N LYS A 636 36.85 25.34 -7.10
CA LYS A 636 38.14 24.86 -7.63
C LYS A 636 39.11 24.47 -6.51
N VAL A 637 39.14 25.24 -5.42
CA VAL A 637 39.97 24.90 -4.25
C VAL A 637 39.45 23.61 -3.59
N LEU A 638 38.14 23.48 -3.35
CA LEU A 638 37.57 22.25 -2.76
C LEU A 638 37.88 21.00 -3.60
N ILE A 639 37.85 21.10 -4.92
CA ILE A 639 38.17 19.96 -5.80
C ILE A 639 39.60 19.47 -5.63
N SER A 640 40.55 20.38 -5.40
CA SER A 640 41.94 20.00 -5.14
C SER A 640 42.14 19.21 -3.83
N GLN A 641 41.12 19.17 -2.95
CA GLN A 641 41.13 18.41 -1.70
C GLN A 641 40.58 16.97 -1.87
N LEU A 642 40.07 16.60 -3.05
CA LEU A 642 39.47 15.29 -3.31
C LEU A 642 40.46 14.20 -3.76
N ASN A 643 41.77 14.40 -3.53
CA ASN A 643 42.81 13.46 -3.96
C ASN A 643 42.78 12.12 -3.18
N ASP A 644 43.37 11.07 -3.76
CA ASP A 644 43.62 9.77 -3.12
C ASP A 644 42.40 8.98 -2.60
N THR A 645 41.31 8.96 -3.38
CA THR A 645 40.16 8.07 -3.10
C THR A 645 39.98 6.97 -4.13
N ALA A 646 39.58 5.79 -3.66
CA ALA A 646 39.30 4.67 -4.53
C ALA A 646 38.04 4.91 -5.36
N TYR A 647 38.09 4.54 -6.65
CA TYR A 647 36.90 4.56 -7.50
C TYR A 647 36.02 3.35 -7.24
N VAL A 648 34.71 3.60 -7.17
CA VAL A 648 33.65 2.59 -7.10
C VAL A 648 32.66 2.80 -8.24
N THR A 649 31.78 1.83 -8.48
CA THR A 649 30.68 2.00 -9.44
C THR A 649 29.66 3.01 -8.87
N VAL A 650 29.57 4.21 -9.44
CA VAL A 650 28.67 5.30 -9.03
C VAL A 650 27.53 5.50 -10.02
N HIS A 651 26.39 5.97 -9.53
CA HIS A 651 25.23 6.32 -10.36
C HIS A 651 25.44 7.63 -11.13
N ARG A 652 26.15 8.60 -10.52
CA ARG A 652 26.46 9.96 -10.96
C ARG A 652 25.27 10.92 -11.04
N ASP A 653 24.07 10.44 -11.35
CA ASP A 653 22.81 11.22 -11.26
C ASP A 653 21.96 10.80 -10.07
N PHE A 654 22.57 10.49 -8.91
CA PHE A 654 21.84 9.91 -7.78
C PHE A 654 21.02 10.97 -7.04
N TYR A 655 19.69 10.91 -7.13
CA TYR A 655 18.76 11.78 -6.41
C TYR A 655 17.39 11.09 -6.22
N GLN A 656 16.49 11.70 -5.45
CA GLN A 656 15.25 11.07 -4.96
C GLN A 656 14.30 10.49 -6.03
N ASP A 657 14.29 10.99 -7.27
CA ASP A 657 13.42 10.42 -8.31
C ASP A 657 14.05 9.21 -9.03
N GLN A 658 15.32 8.90 -8.74
CA GLN A 658 16.02 7.73 -9.28
C GLN A 658 15.86 6.48 -8.41
N LEU A 659 15.04 6.57 -7.35
CA LEU A 659 14.71 5.46 -6.47
C LEU A 659 13.20 5.27 -6.41
N LEU A 660 12.78 4.02 -6.54
CA LEU A 660 11.41 3.60 -6.26
C LEU A 660 11.38 2.68 -5.04
N GLU A 661 10.53 2.95 -4.05
CA GLU A 661 10.18 1.98 -3.02
C GLU A 661 9.16 0.99 -3.60
N ARG A 662 9.43 -0.32 -3.54
CA ARG A 662 8.49 -1.33 -4.02
C ARG A 662 7.29 -1.44 -3.08
N TYR A 663 6.09 -1.45 -3.65
CA TYR A 663 4.90 -1.83 -2.89
C TYR A 663 5.02 -3.29 -2.42
N SER A 664 4.38 -3.63 -1.29
CA SER A 664 4.49 -4.93 -0.57
C SER A 664 5.86 -5.29 0.01
N LYS A 665 6.91 -4.53 -0.30
CA LYS A 665 8.26 -4.74 0.23
C LYS A 665 8.84 -3.41 0.77
N PRO A 666 8.39 -2.95 1.95
CA PRO A 666 8.89 -1.72 2.56
C PRO A 666 10.42 -1.70 2.66
N GLY A 667 11.05 -0.59 2.27
CA GLY A 667 12.51 -0.44 2.23
C GLY A 667 13.21 -1.18 1.08
N TYR A 668 12.50 -1.93 0.24
CA TYR A 668 13.10 -2.50 -0.97
C TYR A 668 13.12 -1.44 -2.06
N LEU A 669 14.32 -1.05 -2.47
CA LEU A 669 14.52 0.04 -3.43
C LEU A 669 14.86 -0.48 -4.82
N VAL A 670 14.40 0.27 -5.82
CA VAL A 670 14.72 0.04 -7.23
C VAL A 670 15.43 1.24 -7.79
N LEU A 671 16.65 1.03 -8.26
CA LEU A 671 17.43 2.05 -8.95
C LEU A 671 16.96 2.17 -10.40
N VAL A 672 16.72 3.40 -10.85
CA VAL A 672 16.31 3.70 -12.23
C VAL A 672 17.19 4.80 -12.83
N ASP A 673 17.15 4.94 -14.16
CA ASP A 673 17.96 5.90 -14.93
C ASP A 673 19.49 5.75 -14.78
N LEU A 674 19.97 4.52 -14.98
CA LEU A 674 21.39 4.12 -14.91
C LEU A 674 22.23 4.58 -16.12
N ASP A 675 21.83 5.65 -16.79
CA ASP A 675 22.46 6.16 -18.01
C ASP A 675 23.89 6.67 -17.80
N LEU A 676 24.16 7.22 -16.61
CA LEU A 676 25.42 7.87 -16.28
C LEU A 676 26.34 7.01 -15.39
N VAL A 677 25.98 5.75 -15.15
CA VAL A 677 26.76 4.84 -14.31
C VAL A 677 28.19 4.74 -14.82
N CYS A 678 29.15 4.98 -13.93
CA CYS A 678 30.57 5.10 -14.22
C CYS A 678 31.42 4.73 -12.99
N LEU A 679 32.74 4.75 -13.11
CA LEU A 679 33.65 4.69 -11.98
C LEU A 679 33.89 6.10 -11.44
N GLY A 680 33.80 6.30 -10.12
CA GLY A 680 34.02 7.61 -9.48
C GLY A 680 34.12 7.52 -7.96
N HIS A 681 34.29 8.64 -7.28
CA HIS A 681 34.34 8.66 -5.81
C HIS A 681 32.94 8.37 -5.24
N ALA A 682 32.85 7.49 -4.24
CA ALA A 682 31.58 7.15 -3.59
C ALA A 682 30.86 8.41 -3.04
N ALA A 683 31.64 9.38 -2.53
CA ALA A 683 31.13 10.65 -2.01
C ALA A 683 30.39 11.50 -3.06
N LEU A 684 30.60 11.27 -4.36
CA LEU A 684 29.89 11.97 -5.44
C LEU A 684 28.39 11.73 -5.38
N ASP A 685 27.96 10.47 -5.32
CA ASP A 685 26.53 10.14 -5.28
C ASP A 685 25.89 10.64 -3.99
N ALA A 686 26.58 10.47 -2.86
CA ALA A 686 26.10 10.93 -1.56
C ALA A 686 25.95 12.46 -1.50
N GLY A 687 26.97 13.20 -1.92
CA GLY A 687 26.92 14.66 -1.96
C GLY A 687 25.87 15.18 -2.93
N ASN A 688 25.72 14.54 -4.11
CA ASN A 688 24.67 14.88 -5.04
C ASN A 688 23.27 14.66 -4.45
N TYR A 689 23.05 13.52 -3.78
CA TYR A 689 21.79 13.23 -3.12
C TYR A 689 21.43 14.29 -2.07
N VAL A 690 22.36 14.59 -1.18
CA VAL A 690 22.18 15.59 -0.12
C VAL A 690 21.83 16.96 -0.71
N ALA A 691 22.56 17.41 -1.73
CA ALA A 691 22.26 18.68 -2.40
C ALA A 691 20.84 18.70 -3.00
N HIS A 692 20.41 17.59 -3.59
CA HIS A 692 19.05 17.45 -4.13
C HIS A 692 17.96 17.46 -3.04
N ILE A 693 18.23 16.89 -1.86
CA ILE A 693 17.31 16.97 -0.72
C ILE A 693 17.22 18.41 -0.18
N GLN A 694 18.35 19.12 -0.09
CA GLN A 694 18.38 20.52 0.36
C GLN A 694 17.69 21.46 -0.64
N GLU A 695 17.93 21.28 -1.95
CA GLU A 695 17.21 22.02 -3.00
C GLU A 695 15.72 21.73 -2.96
N LEU A 696 15.32 20.46 -2.81
CA LEU A 696 13.92 20.06 -2.72
C LEU A 696 13.25 20.72 -1.51
N SER A 697 13.94 20.74 -0.36
CA SER A 697 13.46 21.35 0.89
C SER A 697 13.22 22.85 0.71
N LEU A 698 14.20 23.57 0.15
CA LEU A 698 14.07 24.98 -0.20
C LEU A 698 12.94 25.23 -1.21
N ARG A 699 12.86 24.40 -2.24
CA ARG A 699 11.91 24.59 -3.35
C ARG A 699 10.46 24.40 -2.92
N LEU A 700 10.19 23.38 -2.11
CA LEU A 700 8.81 23.01 -1.75
C LEU A 700 8.35 23.62 -0.42
N TYR A 701 9.27 23.89 0.51
CA TYR A 701 8.93 24.28 1.89
C TYR A 701 9.55 25.60 2.32
N ASP A 702 10.32 26.25 1.44
CA ASP A 702 11.05 27.50 1.74
C ASP A 702 11.96 27.38 2.99
N ASP A 703 12.40 26.17 3.31
CA ASP A 703 13.26 25.85 4.44
C ASP A 703 14.20 24.72 4.06
N ILE A 704 15.51 24.96 4.13
CA ILE A 704 16.54 23.98 3.80
C ILE A 704 16.56 22.79 4.77
N SER A 705 16.08 23.00 6.00
CA SER A 705 16.06 21.99 7.07
C SER A 705 14.78 21.15 7.09
N ALA A 706 13.82 21.44 6.21
CA ALA A 706 12.50 20.78 6.22
C ALA A 706 12.58 19.25 6.10
N LEU A 707 13.62 18.70 5.45
CA LEU A 707 13.86 17.26 5.30
C LEU A 707 15.10 16.77 6.06
N LYS A 708 15.56 17.51 7.08
CA LYS A 708 16.81 17.23 7.80
C LYS A 708 16.84 15.83 8.42
N VAL A 709 15.72 15.35 8.94
CA VAL A 709 15.59 13.97 9.48
C VAL A 709 15.94 12.90 8.44
N HIS A 710 15.55 13.11 7.18
CA HIS A 710 15.88 12.21 6.09
C HIS A 710 17.35 12.33 5.67
N GLU A 711 17.84 13.57 5.54
CA GLU A 711 19.24 13.86 5.23
C GLU A 711 20.20 13.23 6.25
N ASP A 712 19.92 13.40 7.54
CA ASP A 712 20.77 12.89 8.62
C ASP A 712 20.79 11.37 8.66
N ALA A 713 19.63 10.72 8.51
CA ALA A 713 19.56 9.26 8.46
C ALA A 713 20.30 8.70 7.25
N PHE A 714 20.20 9.35 6.09
CA PHE A 714 20.98 8.98 4.90
C PHE A 714 22.48 9.13 5.13
N LYS A 715 22.94 10.30 5.60
CA LYS A 715 24.38 10.57 5.84
C LYS A 715 24.96 9.61 6.87
N GLN A 716 24.28 9.41 7.99
CA GLN A 716 24.73 8.53 9.06
C GLN A 716 24.88 7.08 8.56
N GLN A 717 23.89 6.58 7.82
CA GLN A 717 23.93 5.21 7.30
C GLN A 717 24.97 5.04 6.18
N PHE A 718 25.09 6.01 5.27
CA PHE A 718 26.07 5.95 4.20
C PHE A 718 27.50 5.90 4.76
N LEU A 719 27.80 6.76 5.74
CA LEU A 719 29.13 6.86 6.35
C LEU A 719 29.47 5.68 7.27
N SER A 720 28.47 4.98 7.83
CA SER A 720 28.71 3.80 8.67
C SER A 720 29.01 2.54 7.84
N GLU A 721 28.50 2.46 6.61
CA GLU A 721 28.66 1.28 5.75
C GLU A 721 29.76 1.41 4.70
N THR A 722 30.23 2.62 4.41
CA THR A 722 31.30 2.85 3.44
C THR A 722 32.67 3.05 4.09
N ASN A 723 33.70 2.48 3.47
CA ASN A 723 35.11 2.77 3.78
C ASN A 723 35.78 3.65 2.71
N SER A 724 35.07 4.01 1.64
CA SER A 724 35.62 4.72 0.47
C SER A 724 35.24 6.20 0.40
N ALA A 725 34.55 6.72 1.43
CA ALA A 725 34.19 8.13 1.53
C ALA A 725 34.27 8.63 2.98
N THR A 726 34.67 9.89 3.14
CA THR A 726 34.64 10.60 4.44
C THR A 726 33.53 11.62 4.48
N PHE A 727 33.14 12.05 5.69
CA PHE A 727 32.18 13.14 5.88
C PHE A 727 32.59 14.41 5.11
N HIS A 728 33.87 14.79 5.19
CA HIS A 728 34.40 15.97 4.50
C HIS A 728 34.23 15.90 2.98
N GLN A 729 34.50 14.73 2.38
CA GLN A 729 34.34 14.53 0.94
C GLN A 729 32.86 14.62 0.50
N VAL A 730 31.95 14.08 1.31
CA VAL A 730 30.50 14.21 1.06
C VAL A 730 30.07 15.68 1.12
N GLU A 731 30.56 16.46 2.08
CA GLU A 731 30.24 17.89 2.17
C GLU A 731 30.82 18.69 1.01
N ILE A 732 32.03 18.36 0.51
CA ILE A 732 32.58 18.95 -0.70
C ILE A 732 31.66 18.69 -1.91
N TYR A 733 31.32 17.43 -2.19
CA TYR A 733 30.44 17.10 -3.31
C TYR A 733 29.02 17.68 -3.16
N THR A 734 28.55 17.84 -1.93
CA THR A 734 27.30 18.56 -1.63
C THR A 734 27.41 20.02 -2.09
N THR A 735 28.47 20.73 -1.70
CA THR A 735 28.71 22.13 -2.10
C THR A 735 28.82 22.27 -3.62
N LEU A 736 29.57 21.40 -4.29
CA LEU A 736 29.69 21.39 -5.76
C LEU A 736 28.34 21.17 -6.45
N SER A 737 27.53 20.25 -5.92
CA SER A 737 26.21 19.94 -6.48
C SER A 737 25.20 21.07 -6.26
N LEU A 738 25.22 21.74 -5.11
CA LEU A 738 24.41 22.94 -4.84
C LEU A 738 24.81 24.10 -5.77
N ALA A 739 26.11 24.31 -6.00
CA ALA A 739 26.58 25.32 -6.94
C ALA A 739 26.07 25.02 -8.36
N ARG A 740 26.01 23.75 -8.76
CA ARG A 740 25.41 23.32 -10.04
C ARG A 740 23.91 23.60 -10.08
N HIS A 741 23.22 23.47 -8.95
CA HIS A 741 21.78 23.74 -8.85
C HIS A 741 21.42 25.22 -9.06
N ILE A 742 22.34 26.16 -8.86
CA ILE A 742 22.14 27.59 -9.22
C ILE A 742 21.77 27.73 -10.70
N TYR A 743 22.45 27.01 -11.59
CA TYR A 743 22.07 27.03 -13.01
C TYR A 743 20.76 26.27 -13.24
N ILE A 744 20.59 25.09 -12.63
CA ILE A 744 19.40 24.24 -12.81
C ILE A 744 18.11 24.95 -12.35
N SER A 745 18.16 25.74 -11.28
CA SER A 745 17.00 26.50 -10.77
C SER A 745 16.46 27.48 -11.83
N THR A 746 17.30 27.89 -12.78
CA THR A 746 16.92 28.81 -13.85
C THR A 746 16.33 28.12 -15.09
N LEU A 747 16.44 26.79 -15.17
CA LEU A 747 15.90 26.01 -16.30
C LEU A 747 14.40 25.74 -16.16
N PHE A 748 13.82 26.00 -14.99
CA PHE A 748 12.44 25.67 -14.66
C PHE A 748 11.80 26.84 -13.92
N GLU A 749 10.69 27.35 -14.44
CA GLU A 749 9.97 28.51 -13.89
C GLU A 749 9.66 28.35 -12.40
N ASN A 750 9.14 27.18 -12.01
CA ASN A 750 8.78 26.84 -10.63
C ASN A 750 9.97 26.59 -9.69
N ARG A 751 11.20 26.84 -10.13
CA ARG A 751 12.42 26.77 -9.31
C ARG A 751 13.17 28.09 -9.24
N THR A 752 12.80 29.08 -10.06
CA THR A 752 13.55 30.33 -10.18
C THR A 752 13.67 31.07 -8.85
N HIS A 753 12.66 30.96 -7.98
CA HIS A 753 12.62 31.56 -6.64
C HIS A 753 13.72 31.06 -5.69
N THR A 754 14.33 29.89 -5.95
CA THR A 754 15.40 29.36 -5.07
C THR A 754 16.79 29.88 -5.42
N THR A 755 16.97 30.52 -6.59
CA THR A 755 18.28 30.87 -7.16
C THR A 755 19.15 31.71 -6.21
N GLU A 756 18.60 32.79 -5.65
CA GLU A 756 19.38 33.66 -4.75
C GLU A 756 19.71 33.00 -3.42
N ARG A 757 18.79 32.17 -2.90
CA ARG A 757 19.03 31.39 -1.68
C ARG A 757 20.13 30.35 -1.90
N LEU A 758 20.15 29.70 -3.06
CA LEU A 758 21.22 28.76 -3.43
C LEU A 758 22.58 29.47 -3.59
N LEU A 759 22.61 30.67 -4.18
CA LEU A 759 23.83 31.49 -4.24
C LEU A 759 24.38 31.78 -2.84
N LYS A 760 23.52 32.31 -1.96
CA LYS A 760 23.90 32.65 -0.58
C LYS A 760 24.38 31.42 0.20
N LEU A 761 23.67 30.31 0.06
CA LEU A 761 24.04 29.04 0.69
C LEU A 761 25.42 28.56 0.23
N CYS A 762 25.72 28.66 -1.08
CA CYS A 762 27.03 28.26 -1.59
C CYS A 762 28.14 29.15 -1.04
N GLU A 763 27.92 30.46 -0.93
CA GLU A 763 28.87 31.41 -0.33
C GLU A 763 29.13 31.06 1.14
N GLU A 764 28.08 30.90 1.94
CA GLU A 764 28.19 30.53 3.37
C GLU A 764 28.92 29.19 3.57
N ARG A 765 28.64 28.19 2.71
CA ARG A 765 29.31 26.89 2.77
C ARG A 765 30.78 26.99 2.40
N LEU A 766 31.14 27.76 1.36
CA LEU A 766 32.53 27.95 0.98
C LEU A 766 33.32 28.62 2.12
N ASP A 767 32.77 29.67 2.73
CA ASP A 767 33.39 30.33 3.88
C ASP A 767 33.61 29.35 5.04
N SER A 768 32.62 28.50 5.36
CA SER A 768 32.74 27.50 6.43
C SER A 768 33.82 26.43 6.18
N HIS A 769 34.07 26.08 4.92
CA HIS A 769 35.11 25.12 4.53
C HIS A 769 36.54 25.70 4.59
N PHE A 770 36.69 27.03 4.64
CA PHE A 770 37.98 27.71 4.71
C PHE A 770 38.34 28.20 6.13
N ILE A 771 37.42 28.05 7.10
CA ILE A 771 37.60 28.43 8.51
C ILE A 771 38.01 27.22 9.39
N ASN A 772 37.70 26.00 8.94
CA ASN A 772 38.19 24.74 9.53
C ASN A 772 39.37 24.19 8.74
#